data_AF-B9XAU9-F1
#
_entry.id   AF-B9XAU9-F1
#
_cell.length_a   1.000
_cell.length_b   1.000
_cell.length_c   1.000
_cell.angle_alpha   90.00
_cell.angle_beta   90.00
_cell.angle_gamma   90.00
#
_symmetry.space_group_name_H-M   'P 1'
#
loop_
_entity.id
_entity.type
_entity.pdbx_description
1 polymer ?
#
loop_
_entity_poly.entity_id
_entity_poly.type
_entity_poly.pdbx_seq_one_letter_code
_entity_poly.pdbx_strand_id
1 'polypeptide(L)'
;MPRYSFSQTLGGWLYLAPSRQRGFAKILSSWQLLIRMALGFAVPARAAILWSDLGATLAHESGVGDDILGGAVKRSNSSSDALYFKFHIDPLSDVATEEYFAAFQLFAGDKEGLAVGNSLKAWGYSAFNAAQTGESNKVFGDCDLHSSRLEASGAVGTFLPYELPRRGIENTIVFKVQYVPGSNDLVTVWMNPDLGPGASEASQLASSTTFLQADASFDQIHLRHGGGGGGWTFSDMAIATSFSDFVTASGIESEAAPFDTPHDMLPFSFRSWQREQGLPQNSVRALAQTRDGYIWVGSDGGVARFDGLRFVSFGLREGLGSGPVRTLFGDTRGTLWIGSAGGGLTSYRDGQFTTFTIRDGLPADSITALAEDSQGRLWVGTEAGLVLWQDNRPVSLSGIEEFKGRAVTTLFKDRHGTMWLGARGVGIFRLLNGQLAHYSDPSMESLLQDPHCLLVDRAGRVWIGVGDDLVLCQDGDQWRRYRIPRHLTRPYVSALAEEPDGTVWAGSVSEGLFRFKDGKLTTVTASSGLSDNLVESLLIDREGKLWVGTGAGLNRLRTKKFSSFGPGEGLGYGAVQGLAEVAPGVIWAGKPGDGLYRWEGRNFSRITPAGLPRKDPQANSLLLAGDGSCWVGGEQGLVHFKKPNLPAEAAGPPALAKLNISALAEDGSGGVWVGTHEGELWHQIKGRWLPQTNLILGHAITAIVPDKKGLTWIATEGEGLYQYSTLVQAHYDKSSGLLSDFIRTLYLDAEGALWIGTAGGGLSRMRNGITATFTTREGLSENTISQILEDDEGRLWLGGNRGIAAVSKHELDELAAGKISAVYPQAYGRAEGMLSEECTGGFFPAGLKTKSGLLWFSTSKGIVVVDPRPRPTGSPSPSTVIEEVLLDGVVGAEFRSSVHGVDGGAGNSREKEQEILRIPPGKHRLELRYTGLSFNAPERVRFRYRLAGLDPDWMDAGTRRTAFYSYVPPGDYSFRVKACNSDGVWDATGAGLGLKVSPHFWQTWWFMGISAIGLLGAVGGVARVAEKRKLQRRLANLEQERTLQRERERIAQDLHDDLGSSLARISLLSGLAKADKDHPIQLETHVNKIAQSANETVKALEEIVWAVRPDSDSLQSLVEYIAHFANELFEDGNARCRLDLPHNLPTVPMPPEVRHNIFLVVKEVLTNSFKHACAKEIRVRAKASSNSLEIVMQDDGKGFDVAALSGLEKRNGLTNMRQRTLSVGGNLAVKSEIGKGTMVTLSVNCRPETVTKIIRE
;
A
#
# COMPACT_ATOMS: atom_id res chain seq x y z
N MET A 1 23.21 25.64 86.10
CA MET A 1 22.78 26.81 86.91
C MET A 1 23.15 28.08 86.16
N PRO A 2 22.42 29.21 86.31
CA PRO A 2 21.56 29.59 87.45
C PRO A 2 20.09 29.77 86.98
N ARG A 3 19.03 30.06 87.75
CA ARG A 3 18.67 30.19 89.18
C ARG A 3 17.16 30.54 89.20
N TYR A 4 16.46 30.17 90.30
CA TYR A 4 15.20 30.76 90.86
C TYR A 4 13.88 30.60 90.05
N SER A 5 12.69 30.31 90.62
CA SER A 5 12.16 30.23 92.01
C SER A 5 10.82 29.46 92.03
N PHE A 6 10.61 28.51 92.97
CA PHE A 6 9.61 28.44 94.08
C PHE A 6 8.13 28.75 93.76
N SER A 7 7.08 28.08 94.27
CA SER A 7 6.88 26.86 95.09
C SER A 7 5.39 26.66 95.44
N GLN A 8 5.04 25.45 95.94
CA GLN A 8 3.90 25.08 96.83
C GLN A 8 2.51 24.88 96.18
N THR A 9 1.67 23.88 96.50
CA THR A 9 1.55 22.95 97.65
C THR A 9 0.48 21.85 97.41
N LEU A 10 0.63 20.69 98.10
CA LEU A 10 -0.36 19.77 98.74
C LEU A 10 -1.54 19.19 97.91
N GLY A 11 -1.96 17.92 98.04
CA GLY A 11 -1.60 16.81 98.94
C GLY A 11 -2.67 15.70 98.92
N GLY A 12 -2.33 14.50 99.46
CA GLY A 12 -3.30 13.48 99.95
C GLY A 12 -3.31 12.14 99.18
N TRP A 13 -2.44 11.15 99.44
CA TRP A 13 -2.37 10.17 100.57
C TRP A 13 -3.18 8.86 100.37
N LEU A 14 -2.46 7.72 100.32
CA LEU A 14 -2.49 6.52 101.21
C LEU A 14 -2.09 5.25 100.41
N TYR A 15 -0.88 4.67 100.54
CA TYR A 15 -0.30 3.84 101.61
C TYR A 15 -1.04 2.52 101.90
N LEU A 16 -0.49 1.37 101.46
CA LEU A 16 0.33 0.44 102.30
C LEU A 16 0.61 -0.89 101.58
N ALA A 17 1.88 -1.25 101.53
CA ALA A 17 2.44 -2.55 101.18
C ALA A 17 2.57 -3.42 102.47
N PRO A 18 3.51 -4.38 102.64
CA PRO A 18 4.14 -5.40 101.77
C PRO A 18 4.28 -6.78 102.48
N SER A 19 4.78 -7.82 101.79
CA SER A 19 5.86 -8.77 102.24
C SER A 19 5.87 -10.03 101.36
N ARG A 20 6.95 -10.33 100.60
CA ARG A 20 8.22 -11.03 100.94
C ARG A 20 8.01 -12.53 101.25
N GLN A 21 8.79 -13.52 100.79
CA GLN A 21 10.08 -13.58 100.09
C GLN A 21 10.43 -15.06 99.76
N ARG A 22 11.19 -15.29 98.67
CA ARG A 22 12.28 -16.29 98.41
C ARG A 22 12.36 -16.48 96.88
N GLY A 23 13.42 -16.30 96.10
CA GLY A 23 14.89 -16.17 96.20
C GLY A 23 15.43 -16.87 94.91
N PHE A 24 16.42 -16.45 94.12
CA PHE A 24 17.65 -15.67 94.32
C PHE A 24 18.22 -15.17 92.96
N ALA A 25 19.11 -14.17 93.05
CA ALA A 25 20.11 -13.69 92.06
C ALA A 25 19.71 -12.65 90.97
N LYS A 26 19.91 -11.35 91.29
CA LYS A 26 20.22 -10.27 90.33
C LYS A 26 20.74 -9.02 91.07
N ILE A 27 22.06 -8.82 91.12
CA ILE A 27 22.72 -7.53 91.34
C ILE A 27 24.07 -7.58 90.61
N LEU A 28 24.22 -6.80 89.52
CA LEU A 28 25.46 -6.12 89.08
C LEU A 28 25.31 -5.64 87.63
N SER A 29 24.66 -4.49 87.41
CA SER A 29 24.88 -3.67 86.19
C SER A 29 24.30 -2.26 86.33
N SER A 30 24.68 -1.53 87.38
CA SER A 30 24.36 -0.11 87.56
C SER A 30 25.39 0.81 86.89
N TRP A 31 25.76 0.49 85.65
CA TRP A 31 26.61 1.33 84.77
C TRP A 31 26.04 1.50 83.35
N GLN A 32 24.84 0.98 83.06
CA GLN A 32 24.21 1.09 81.73
C GLN A 32 23.12 2.16 81.60
N LEU A 33 22.85 2.95 82.66
CA LEU A 33 21.74 3.93 82.63
C LEU A 33 22.15 5.34 82.17
N LEU A 34 23.43 5.59 81.87
CA LEU A 34 23.94 6.89 81.41
C LEU A 34 24.28 6.97 79.90
N ILE A 35 24.04 5.89 79.14
CA ILE A 35 24.17 5.90 77.65
C ILE A 35 22.79 5.77 76.97
N ARG A 36 21.68 5.81 77.72
CA ARG A 36 20.31 5.64 77.18
C ARG A 36 19.46 6.92 77.13
N MET A 37 20.09 8.09 77.22
CA MET A 37 19.44 9.38 76.96
C MET A 37 20.25 10.27 75.99
N ALA A 38 21.00 9.66 75.06
CA ALA A 38 21.77 10.38 74.04
C ALA A 38 21.47 9.98 72.58
N LEU A 39 20.64 8.96 72.32
CA LEU A 39 20.31 8.55 70.94
C LEU A 39 18.82 8.15 70.86
N GLY A 40 17.96 9.18 70.84
CA GLY A 40 16.60 9.07 70.35
C GLY A 40 16.55 9.63 68.93
N PHE A 41 16.09 8.80 68.01
CA PHE A 41 15.72 9.08 66.61
C PHE A 41 16.84 9.09 65.55
N ALA A 42 17.11 7.91 65.00
CA ALA A 42 17.15 7.72 63.55
C ALA A 42 16.53 6.34 63.26
N VAL A 43 15.24 6.33 62.96
CA VAL A 43 14.64 5.21 62.21
C VAL A 43 15.32 5.24 60.84
N PRO A 44 15.92 4.16 60.32
CA PRO A 44 16.39 4.17 58.95
C PRO A 44 15.19 4.46 58.05
N ALA A 45 15.26 5.55 57.29
CA ALA A 45 14.23 5.91 56.32
C ALA A 45 13.94 4.68 55.45
N ARG A 46 12.66 4.32 55.30
CA ARG A 46 12.27 3.29 54.34
C ARG A 46 12.71 3.76 52.96
N ALA A 47 13.50 2.93 52.29
CA ALA A 47 13.87 3.11 50.88
C ALA A 47 12.58 3.26 50.05
N ALA A 48 12.56 4.25 49.16
CA ALA A 48 11.38 4.63 48.39
C ALA A 48 11.79 5.39 47.12
N ILE A 49 11.20 4.97 45.99
CA ILE A 49 11.20 5.74 44.74
C ILE A 49 10.27 6.94 44.94
N LEU A 50 10.82 8.15 44.80
CA LEU A 50 10.12 9.42 44.96
C LEU A 50 9.46 9.88 43.66
N TRP A 51 10.05 9.55 42.52
CA TRP A 51 9.55 9.86 41.19
C TRP A 51 10.16 8.91 40.16
N SER A 52 9.43 8.58 39.10
CA SER A 52 9.95 7.79 37.98
C SER A 52 9.19 8.05 36.68
N ASP A 53 9.92 8.08 35.56
CA ASP A 53 9.40 8.10 34.20
C ASP A 53 10.15 7.07 33.35
N LEU A 54 9.43 6.06 32.88
CA LEU A 54 9.98 4.97 32.07
C LEU A 54 9.92 5.25 30.56
N GLY A 55 9.26 6.34 30.15
CA GLY A 55 9.13 6.75 28.75
C GLY A 55 10.44 7.24 28.16
N ALA A 56 10.57 7.15 26.83
CA ALA A 56 11.66 7.80 26.11
C ALA A 56 11.28 9.25 25.79
N THR A 57 12.06 10.19 26.32
CA THR A 57 11.86 11.63 26.16
C THR A 57 13.05 12.23 25.42
N LEU A 58 12.77 12.88 24.29
CA LEU A 58 13.78 13.57 23.49
C LEU A 58 14.17 14.89 24.16
N ALA A 59 15.46 15.21 24.19
CA ALA A 59 15.92 16.53 24.64
C ALA A 59 15.45 17.65 23.68
N HIS A 60 14.93 18.75 24.22
CA HIS A 60 14.35 19.83 23.41
C HIS A 60 15.40 20.84 22.92
N GLU A 61 15.24 21.31 21.67
CA GLU A 61 16.26 22.01 20.87
C GLU A 61 16.49 23.50 21.20
N SER A 62 15.61 24.17 21.97
CA SER A 62 15.83 25.57 22.38
C SER A 62 14.90 26.05 23.48
N GLY A 63 15.46 26.59 24.57
CA GLY A 63 14.73 27.19 25.70
C GLY A 63 15.18 26.63 27.06
N VAL A 64 14.49 26.99 28.14
CA VAL A 64 14.71 26.37 29.46
C VAL A 64 14.32 24.88 29.40
N GLY A 65 13.37 24.49 28.53
CA GLY A 65 12.72 23.18 28.54
C GLY A 65 11.50 23.18 29.46
N ASP A 66 10.70 22.10 29.43
CA ASP A 66 9.60 21.89 30.37
C ASP A 66 10.12 21.11 31.60
N ASP A 67 9.63 21.45 32.80
CA ASP A 67 9.94 20.70 34.02
C ASP A 67 9.31 19.30 33.97
N ILE A 68 10.15 18.27 33.87
CA ILE A 68 9.71 16.87 33.79
C ILE A 68 9.13 16.36 35.11
N LEU A 69 9.37 17.06 36.23
CA LEU A 69 8.79 16.70 37.52
C LEU A 69 7.38 17.25 37.73
N GLY A 70 6.97 18.30 37.00
CA GLY A 70 5.75 19.05 37.32
C GLY A 70 5.70 19.53 38.78
N GLY A 71 6.85 19.79 39.40
CA GLY A 71 6.99 20.16 40.81
C GLY A 71 6.86 19.03 41.85
N ALA A 72 6.91 17.74 41.44
CA ALA A 72 6.73 16.59 42.33
C ALA A 72 7.80 16.44 43.43
N VAL A 73 9.05 16.85 43.18
CA VAL A 73 10.18 16.73 44.13
C VAL A 73 10.98 18.02 44.14
N LYS A 74 11.39 18.48 45.33
CA LYS A 74 12.20 19.69 45.53
C LYS A 74 13.25 19.46 46.63
N ARG A 75 14.44 20.05 46.50
CA ARG A 75 15.55 19.92 47.47
C ARG A 75 16.39 21.19 47.52
N SER A 76 16.86 21.56 48.72
CA SER A 76 17.89 22.58 48.91
C SER A 76 19.24 21.96 49.29
N ASN A 77 20.33 22.66 49.01
CA ASN A 77 21.72 22.33 49.42
C ASN A 77 21.97 22.46 50.93
N SER A 78 20.91 22.61 51.74
CA SER A 78 20.92 22.53 53.20
C SER A 78 20.15 21.31 53.73
N SER A 79 19.56 20.51 52.84
CA SER A 79 18.85 19.29 53.20
C SER A 79 19.83 18.19 53.59
N SER A 80 19.65 17.55 54.74
CA SER A 80 20.50 16.45 55.20
C SER A 80 20.29 15.13 54.45
N ASP A 81 19.32 15.07 53.54
CA ASP A 81 18.91 13.85 52.85
C ASP A 81 19.79 13.57 51.63
N ALA A 82 20.07 12.28 51.39
CA ALA A 82 20.70 11.81 50.17
C ALA A 82 19.62 11.44 49.14
N LEU A 83 19.81 11.89 47.89
CA LEU A 83 18.96 11.53 46.77
C LEU A 83 19.77 10.83 45.69
N TYR A 84 19.16 9.84 45.05
CA TYR A 84 19.72 9.09 43.95
C TYR A 84 18.88 9.35 42.71
N PHE A 85 19.55 9.61 41.61
CA PHE A 85 18.95 9.88 40.30
C PHE A 85 19.45 8.80 39.35
N LYS A 86 18.54 8.18 38.62
CA LYS A 86 18.84 7.21 37.56
C LYS A 86 18.25 7.75 36.26
N PHE A 87 18.97 7.61 35.16
CA PHE A 87 18.43 7.78 33.81
C PHE A 87 19.28 7.03 32.79
N HIS A 88 18.65 6.65 31.69
CA HIS A 88 19.24 5.94 30.58
C HIS A 88 19.28 6.84 29.34
N ILE A 89 20.34 6.74 28.55
CA ILE A 89 20.65 7.66 27.45
C ILE A 89 20.94 6.86 26.18
N ASP A 90 20.26 7.21 25.09
CA ASP A 90 20.58 6.77 23.71
C ASP A 90 20.94 8.00 22.83
N PRO A 91 22.20 8.11 22.38
CA PRO A 91 22.61 9.17 21.45
C PRO A 91 21.99 8.96 20.05
N LEU A 92 21.38 9.98 19.46
CA LEU A 92 20.74 9.85 18.14
C LEU A 92 21.70 10.09 16.95
N SER A 93 22.95 10.51 17.21
CA SER A 93 23.93 10.88 16.18
C SER A 93 25.37 10.47 16.59
N ASP A 94 26.16 10.06 15.59
CA ASP A 94 27.59 9.74 15.70
C ASP A 94 28.50 10.96 15.43
N VAL A 95 27.94 12.12 15.12
CA VAL A 95 28.67 13.26 14.56
C VAL A 95 29.54 13.93 15.63
N ALA A 96 30.85 13.71 15.55
CA ALA A 96 31.88 14.32 16.40
C ALA A 96 32.33 15.73 15.93
N THR A 97 31.71 16.31 14.89
CA THR A 97 32.22 17.52 14.21
C THR A 97 31.45 18.81 14.52
N GLU A 98 30.36 18.77 15.26
CA GLU A 98 29.60 19.95 15.66
C GLU A 98 29.51 20.03 17.18
N GLU A 99 29.82 21.19 17.76
CA GLU A 99 29.62 21.43 19.20
C GLU A 99 28.12 21.34 19.50
N TYR A 100 27.72 20.34 20.30
CA TYR A 100 26.36 20.18 20.77
C TYR A 100 26.35 19.81 22.26
N PHE A 101 25.27 20.18 22.93
CA PHE A 101 25.00 19.92 24.34
C PHE A 101 23.71 19.13 24.46
N ALA A 102 23.69 18.17 25.38
CA ALA A 102 22.49 17.43 25.78
C ALA A 102 22.65 16.96 27.23
N ALA A 103 21.76 17.36 28.15
CA ALA A 103 21.91 17.01 29.56
C ALA A 103 20.60 16.93 30.35
N PHE A 104 20.67 16.13 31.42
CA PHE A 104 19.74 16.14 32.55
C PHE A 104 20.18 17.25 33.52
N GLN A 105 19.39 18.32 33.64
CA GLN A 105 19.79 19.52 34.39
C GLN A 105 18.83 19.85 35.54
N LEU A 106 19.42 20.17 36.70
CA LEU A 106 18.73 20.61 37.91
C LEU A 106 18.57 22.14 37.94
N PHE A 107 17.37 22.63 38.28
CA PHE A 107 17.02 24.06 38.33
C PHE A 107 16.42 24.44 39.69
N ALA A 108 16.79 25.61 40.22
CA ALA A 108 16.21 26.20 41.44
C ALA A 108 15.62 27.59 41.13
N GLY A 109 14.32 27.65 40.86
CA GLY A 109 13.68 28.79 40.20
C GLY A 109 14.29 29.01 38.82
N ASP A 110 14.68 30.25 38.52
CA ASP A 110 15.35 30.59 37.25
C ASP A 110 16.88 30.36 37.27
N LYS A 111 17.43 29.73 38.33
CA LYS A 111 18.87 29.49 38.46
C LYS A 111 19.24 28.06 38.05
N GLU A 112 20.21 27.97 37.14
CA GLU A 112 20.81 26.71 36.70
C GLU A 112 21.75 26.13 37.78
N GLY A 113 21.60 24.83 38.09
CA GLY A 113 22.43 24.09 39.05
C GLY A 113 23.34 23.05 38.37
N LEU A 114 23.36 21.83 38.93
CA LEU A 114 24.10 20.68 38.42
C LEU A 114 23.48 20.16 37.11
N ALA A 115 24.34 19.85 36.12
CA ALA A 115 23.97 19.13 34.91
C ALA A 115 24.80 17.85 34.76
N VAL A 116 24.16 16.76 34.27
CA VAL A 116 24.82 15.49 33.93
C VAL A 116 24.42 15.10 32.51
N GLY A 117 25.38 14.96 31.61
CA GLY A 117 25.13 14.72 30.18
C GLY A 117 26.38 14.94 29.31
N ASN A 118 26.26 15.71 28.24
CA ASN A 118 27.36 16.14 27.38
C ASN A 118 27.41 17.68 27.31
N SER A 119 28.57 18.27 27.59
CA SER A 119 28.81 19.73 27.66
C SER A 119 29.24 20.29 26.30
N LEU A 120 28.86 21.53 25.96
CA LEU A 120 29.28 22.22 24.73
C LEU A 120 30.81 22.18 24.48
N LYS A 121 31.61 22.12 25.56
CA LYS A 121 33.08 22.16 25.51
C LYS A 121 33.77 20.83 25.83
N ALA A 122 33.02 19.80 26.24
CA ALA A 122 33.53 18.45 26.48
C ALA A 122 32.80 17.54 25.53
N TRP A 123 33.44 17.02 24.46
CA TRP A 123 32.76 16.24 23.42
C TRP A 123 32.18 14.88 23.88
N GLY A 124 32.11 14.61 25.19
CA GLY A 124 31.71 13.33 25.79
C GLY A 124 30.93 13.44 27.11
N TYR A 125 30.67 12.29 27.72
CA TYR A 125 29.92 12.22 28.98
C TYR A 125 30.61 13.01 30.10
N SER A 126 29.89 13.94 30.72
CA SER A 126 30.39 14.93 31.66
C SER A 126 29.34 15.31 32.71
N ALA A 127 29.82 15.75 33.87
CA ALA A 127 29.03 16.41 34.89
C ALA A 127 29.63 17.78 35.20
N PHE A 128 28.83 18.84 35.22
CA PHE A 128 29.32 20.21 35.33
C PHE A 128 28.34 21.16 36.02
N ASN A 129 28.86 22.30 36.48
CA ASN A 129 28.09 23.36 37.13
C ASN A 129 27.80 24.49 36.14
N ALA A 130 26.53 24.68 35.80
CA ALA A 130 26.12 25.63 34.77
C ALA A 130 26.26 27.11 35.19
N ALA A 131 26.30 27.41 36.49
CA ALA A 131 26.47 28.79 36.97
C ALA A 131 27.90 29.35 36.76
N GLN A 132 28.89 28.49 36.47
CA GLN A 132 30.29 28.88 36.25
C GLN A 132 30.71 28.88 34.77
N THR A 133 29.89 28.32 33.88
CA THR A 133 30.15 28.27 32.44
C THR A 133 29.70 29.57 31.74
N GLY A 134 30.40 30.68 32.01
CA GLY A 134 30.26 31.95 31.29
C GLY A 134 31.22 32.08 30.09
N GLU A 135 30.96 33.06 29.20
CA GLU A 135 31.58 33.33 27.87
C GLU A 135 33.12 33.53 27.79
N SER A 136 33.95 33.06 28.74
CA SER A 136 35.41 33.21 28.65
C SER A 136 36.20 31.92 28.89
N ASN A 137 37.15 31.67 27.98
CA ASN A 137 38.00 30.49 27.84
C ASN A 137 38.93 30.19 29.03
N LYS A 138 38.40 29.68 30.15
CA LYS A 138 39.18 28.97 31.18
C LYS A 138 38.42 27.74 31.70
N VAL A 139 39.11 26.59 31.70
CA VAL A 139 38.63 25.27 32.13
C VAL A 139 38.47 25.21 33.65
N PHE A 140 37.36 25.74 34.17
CA PHE A 140 36.95 25.56 35.56
C PHE A 140 35.49 25.09 35.56
N GLY A 141 35.22 23.79 35.73
CA GLY A 141 33.86 23.32 36.02
C GLY A 141 33.47 21.90 35.59
N ASP A 142 34.09 21.33 34.57
CA ASP A 142 33.61 20.08 33.95
C ASP A 142 34.38 18.84 34.49
N CYS A 143 33.66 17.83 34.95
CA CYS A 143 34.21 16.53 35.36
C CYS A 143 33.89 15.46 34.30
N ASP A 144 34.93 14.76 33.83
CA ASP A 144 34.81 13.64 32.88
C ASP A 144 34.19 12.41 33.56
N LEU A 145 33.26 11.76 32.86
CA LEU A 145 32.61 10.51 33.28
C LEU A 145 33.15 9.39 32.37
N HIS A 146 34.37 8.89 32.61
CA HIS A 146 35.02 7.90 31.74
C HIS A 146 34.92 6.46 32.31
N SER A 147 34.38 5.48 31.55
CA SER A 147 34.06 4.13 32.06
C SER A 147 35.13 3.04 31.91
N SER A 148 36.23 3.28 31.20
CA SER A 148 37.09 2.17 30.71
C SER A 148 38.62 2.26 30.88
N ARG A 149 39.19 3.10 31.76
CA ARG A 149 40.66 3.09 32.05
C ARG A 149 41.01 3.31 33.52
N LEU A 150 42.01 2.55 34.01
CA LEU A 150 42.56 2.70 35.37
C LEU A 150 43.27 4.05 35.52
N GLU A 151 42.89 4.86 36.51
CA GLU A 151 43.79 5.89 37.04
C GLU A 151 45.01 5.23 37.67
N ALA A 152 46.21 5.69 37.31
CA ALA A 152 47.38 5.41 38.12
C ALA A 152 47.24 6.19 39.43
N SER A 153 47.15 5.46 40.54
CA SER A 153 46.99 6.01 41.89
C SER A 153 48.00 7.15 42.15
N GLY A 154 47.53 8.39 42.28
CA GLY A 154 48.32 9.45 42.89
C GLY A 154 48.16 10.89 42.38
N ALA A 155 47.38 11.18 41.33
CA ALA A 155 47.24 12.54 40.82
C ALA A 155 45.77 12.94 40.56
N VAL A 156 45.16 13.61 41.55
CA VAL A 156 43.92 14.37 41.34
C VAL A 156 44.24 15.49 40.34
N GLY A 157 43.61 15.48 39.16
CA GLY A 157 43.59 16.64 38.26
C GLY A 157 44.32 16.53 36.92
N THR A 158 44.64 15.34 36.42
CA THR A 158 45.08 15.18 35.02
C THR A 158 43.92 14.74 34.12
N PHE A 159 43.43 15.66 33.26
CA PHE A 159 42.36 15.40 32.29
C PHE A 159 42.81 14.41 31.20
N LEU A 160 42.05 13.32 31.02
CA LEU A 160 42.15 12.36 29.92
C LEU A 160 41.07 12.69 28.85
N PRO A 161 41.18 12.18 27.61
CA PRO A 161 40.17 12.43 26.58
C PRO A 161 38.83 11.74 26.90
N TYR A 162 37.72 12.49 26.80
CA TYR A 162 36.34 12.06 27.11
C TYR A 162 35.84 10.85 26.32
N GLU A 163 34.93 10.07 26.91
CA GLU A 163 34.18 9.02 26.19
C GLU A 163 33.08 9.65 25.31
N LEU A 164 33.21 9.52 23.98
CA LEU A 164 32.30 10.11 23.01
C LEU A 164 30.97 9.33 22.94
N PRO A 165 29.80 10.00 22.91
CA PRO A 165 28.51 9.37 22.69
C PRO A 165 28.46 8.83 21.25
N ARG A 166 27.95 7.61 21.07
CA ARG A 166 27.81 6.99 19.76
C ARG A 166 26.41 6.43 19.59
N ARG A 167 25.86 6.56 18.40
CA ARG A 167 24.55 6.05 18.04
C ARG A 167 24.51 4.55 18.21
N GLY A 168 23.48 4.06 18.90
CA GLY A 168 23.32 2.64 19.21
C GLY A 168 24.23 2.11 20.32
N ILE A 169 25.01 2.99 20.98
CA ILE A 169 25.71 2.67 22.23
C ILE A 169 24.99 3.42 23.35
N GLU A 170 24.09 2.68 24.02
CA GLU A 170 23.26 3.16 25.11
C GLU A 170 24.03 3.12 26.44
N ASN A 171 23.80 4.08 27.34
CA ASN A 171 24.42 4.14 28.66
C ASN A 171 23.41 4.47 29.78
N THR A 172 23.53 3.81 30.93
CA THR A 172 22.79 4.14 32.15
C THR A 172 23.68 4.96 33.07
N ILE A 173 23.17 6.10 33.55
CA ILE A 173 23.86 6.92 34.55
C ILE A 173 23.03 6.93 35.84
N VAL A 174 23.70 6.64 36.96
CA VAL A 174 23.13 6.87 38.30
C VAL A 174 23.99 7.91 38.98
N PHE A 175 23.41 8.93 39.60
CA PHE A 175 24.17 9.83 40.47
C PHE A 175 23.49 10.05 41.81
N LYS A 176 24.30 10.12 42.86
CA LYS A 176 23.91 10.40 44.24
C LYS A 176 24.30 11.83 44.59
N VAL A 177 23.37 12.55 45.20
CA VAL A 177 23.60 13.87 45.80
C VAL A 177 23.59 13.72 47.31
N GLN A 178 24.68 14.11 47.97
CA GLN A 178 24.84 13.96 49.42
C GLN A 178 25.32 15.27 50.07
N TYR A 179 24.62 15.70 51.12
CA TYR A 179 24.96 16.92 51.85
C TYR A 179 26.26 16.81 52.65
N VAL A 180 27.07 17.86 52.60
CA VAL A 180 28.30 18.03 53.37
C VAL A 180 28.20 19.31 54.21
N PRO A 181 28.18 19.23 55.56
CA PRO A 181 28.07 20.42 56.40
C PRO A 181 29.17 21.45 56.13
N GLY A 182 28.77 22.67 55.76
CA GLY A 182 29.69 23.79 55.50
C GLY A 182 30.40 23.75 54.15
N SER A 183 29.96 22.91 53.21
CA SER A 183 30.46 22.83 51.83
C SER A 183 29.30 22.59 50.85
N ASN A 184 29.59 22.50 49.55
CA ASN A 184 28.62 22.10 48.53
C ASN A 184 28.31 20.59 48.66
N ASP A 185 27.17 20.16 48.10
CA ASP A 185 26.82 18.74 48.02
C ASP A 185 27.93 17.93 47.32
N LEU A 186 28.24 16.75 47.88
CA LEU A 186 29.06 15.74 47.23
C LEU A 186 28.18 14.96 46.26
N VAL A 187 28.53 15.03 44.99
CA VAL A 187 27.88 14.29 43.91
C VAL A 187 28.76 13.10 43.53
N THR A 188 28.20 11.89 43.61
CA THR A 188 28.84 10.65 43.15
C THR A 188 28.11 10.15 41.93
N VAL A 189 28.80 10.00 40.80
CA VAL A 189 28.21 9.57 39.52
C VAL A 189 28.76 8.19 39.16
N TRP A 190 27.87 7.25 38.84
CA TRP A 190 28.19 5.93 38.33
C TRP A 190 27.75 5.81 36.87
N MET A 191 28.68 5.43 35.99
CA MET A 191 28.37 5.12 34.59
C MET A 191 28.24 3.60 34.40
N ASN A 192 27.11 3.16 33.87
CA ASN A 192 26.70 1.76 33.76
C ASN A 192 26.85 0.96 35.07
N PRO A 193 26.25 1.40 36.18
CA PRO A 193 26.32 0.67 37.45
C PRO A 193 25.66 -0.71 37.35
N ASP A 194 26.14 -1.65 38.15
CA ASP A 194 25.47 -2.93 38.37
C ASP A 194 24.23 -2.70 39.24
N LEU A 195 23.06 -2.98 38.66
CA LEU A 195 21.75 -2.88 39.31
C LEU A 195 21.11 -4.27 39.51
N GLY A 196 21.88 -5.35 39.33
CA GLY A 196 21.42 -6.72 39.50
C GLY A 196 21.12 -7.10 40.96
N PRO A 197 20.41 -8.21 41.20
CA PRO A 197 20.01 -8.61 42.55
C PRO A 197 21.19 -8.75 43.51
N GLY A 198 21.14 -8.04 44.64
CA GLY A 198 22.21 -8.02 45.65
C GLY A 198 23.29 -6.96 45.41
N ALA A 199 23.20 -6.16 44.35
CA ALA A 199 24.07 -5.02 44.14
C ALA A 199 23.89 -3.94 45.24
N SER A 200 24.95 -3.20 45.52
CA SER A 200 24.98 -2.09 46.48
C SER A 200 25.97 -1.01 46.02
N GLU A 201 25.98 0.14 46.67
CA GLU A 201 27.01 1.17 46.42
C GLU A 201 28.43 0.62 46.59
N ALA A 202 28.64 -0.26 47.57
CA ALA A 202 29.95 -0.84 47.86
C ALA A 202 30.41 -1.89 46.84
N SER A 203 29.49 -2.44 46.03
CA SER A 203 29.82 -3.43 44.99
C SER A 203 30.11 -2.79 43.62
N GLN A 204 29.95 -1.47 43.48
CA GLN A 204 30.23 -0.78 42.23
C GLN A 204 31.73 -0.69 41.97
N LEU A 205 32.14 -0.84 40.71
CA LEU A 205 33.53 -0.75 40.31
C LEU A 205 34.05 0.69 40.51
N ALA A 206 35.22 0.83 41.14
CA ALA A 206 35.86 2.15 41.30
C ALA A 206 36.18 2.81 39.94
N SER A 207 36.41 2.02 38.89
CA SER A 207 36.67 2.49 37.53
C SER A 207 35.44 3.06 36.81
N SER A 208 34.24 2.92 37.39
CA SER A 208 32.99 3.44 36.83
C SER A 208 32.35 4.52 37.73
N THR A 209 33.09 5.04 38.71
CA THR A 209 32.61 5.99 39.71
C THR A 209 33.39 7.31 39.66
N THR A 210 32.69 8.44 39.53
CA THR A 210 33.26 9.80 39.53
C THR A 210 32.72 10.61 40.73
N PHE A 211 33.56 11.42 41.36
CA PHE A 211 33.19 12.29 42.50
C PHE A 211 33.40 13.77 42.16
N LEU A 212 32.43 14.62 42.48
CA LEU A 212 32.53 16.09 42.31
C LEU A 212 31.70 16.84 43.37
N GLN A 213 31.99 18.13 43.59
CA GLN A 213 31.23 18.99 44.51
C GLN A 213 30.46 20.05 43.74
N ALA A 214 29.14 20.14 43.94
CA ALA A 214 28.27 21.09 43.23
C ALA A 214 27.08 21.54 44.09
N ASP A 215 26.49 22.70 43.77
CA ASP A 215 25.18 23.07 44.31
C ASP A 215 24.10 22.28 43.56
N ALA A 216 23.52 21.29 44.22
CA ALA A 216 22.47 20.43 43.69
C ALA A 216 21.09 20.76 44.31
N SER A 217 20.86 22.03 44.63
CA SER A 217 19.52 22.56 44.92
C SER A 217 18.67 22.51 43.66
N PHE A 218 17.42 22.05 43.79
CA PHE A 218 16.45 22.09 42.68
C PHE A 218 15.00 22.15 43.14
N ASP A 219 14.16 22.79 42.36
CA ASP A 219 12.71 22.65 42.37
C ASP A 219 12.11 22.27 41.01
N GLN A 220 12.95 22.16 39.97
CA GLN A 220 12.61 21.74 38.60
C GLN A 220 13.74 20.87 37.99
N ILE A 221 13.41 19.95 37.08
CA ILE A 221 14.38 19.17 36.31
C ILE A 221 14.05 19.25 34.82
N HIS A 222 15.04 19.61 34.02
CA HIS A 222 14.85 19.89 32.60
C HIS A 222 15.80 19.03 31.76
N LEU A 223 15.30 18.49 30.65
CA LEU A 223 16.09 17.81 29.61
C LEU A 223 16.39 18.80 28.49
N ARG A 224 17.65 19.23 28.38
CA ARG A 224 18.03 20.29 27.43
C ARG A 224 18.92 19.78 26.33
N HIS A 225 18.81 20.42 25.18
CA HIS A 225 19.69 20.27 24.04
C HIS A 225 20.00 21.62 23.39
N GLY A 226 21.20 21.77 22.81
CA GLY A 226 21.59 22.93 22.01
C GLY A 226 22.80 22.62 21.11
N GLY A 227 22.95 23.34 20.00
CA GLY A 227 23.96 23.05 18.96
C GLY A 227 23.39 22.20 17.81
N GLY A 228 24.17 21.94 16.75
CA GLY A 228 23.68 21.32 15.50
C GLY A 228 23.54 19.78 15.50
N GLY A 229 23.79 19.12 16.63
CA GLY A 229 23.71 17.66 16.76
C GLY A 229 22.27 17.11 16.84
N GLY A 230 22.04 15.86 16.42
CA GLY A 230 20.72 15.22 16.34
C GLY A 230 19.99 14.86 17.66
N GLY A 231 20.41 15.42 18.81
CA GLY A 231 19.79 15.21 20.14
C GLY A 231 20.10 13.87 20.84
N TRP A 232 19.71 13.77 22.13
CA TRP A 232 19.74 12.54 22.95
C TRP A 232 18.32 12.17 23.38
N THR A 233 18.02 10.88 23.48
CA THR A 233 16.81 10.39 24.15
C THR A 233 17.13 9.89 25.55
N PHE A 234 16.38 10.38 26.52
CA PHE A 234 16.45 9.97 27.92
C PHE A 234 15.31 9.00 28.23
N SER A 235 15.55 7.93 28.97
CA SER A 235 14.53 6.96 29.39
C SER A 235 14.86 6.35 30.75
N ASP A 236 13.95 5.56 31.33
CA ASP A 236 14.15 4.89 32.63
C ASP A 236 14.65 5.86 33.73
N MET A 237 14.04 7.04 33.80
CA MET A 237 14.39 8.10 34.73
C MET A 237 13.74 7.84 36.09
N ALA A 238 14.49 7.98 37.18
CA ALA A 238 13.95 7.80 38.53
C ALA A 238 14.72 8.60 39.57
N ILE A 239 14.02 9.02 40.63
CA ILE A 239 14.59 9.63 41.84
C ILE A 239 14.23 8.75 43.03
N ALA A 240 15.21 8.40 43.85
CA ALA A 240 15.04 7.54 45.02
C ALA A 240 15.84 8.03 46.23
N THR A 241 15.53 7.46 47.40
CA THR A 241 16.24 7.77 48.66
C THR A 241 17.37 6.79 48.95
N SER A 242 17.48 5.68 48.21
CA SER A 242 18.56 4.71 48.33
C SER A 242 18.98 4.14 46.97
N PHE A 243 20.27 3.80 46.82
CA PHE A 243 20.75 3.04 45.65
C PHE A 243 20.02 1.71 45.49
N SER A 244 19.69 1.06 46.61
CA SER A 244 18.99 -0.23 46.60
C SER A 244 17.57 -0.15 46.05
N ASP A 245 16.97 1.04 45.95
CA ASP A 245 15.67 1.23 45.28
C ASP A 245 15.76 0.99 43.76
N PHE A 246 16.97 1.08 43.19
CA PHE A 246 17.23 0.73 41.80
C PHE A 246 17.66 -0.73 41.62
N VAL A 247 17.87 -1.46 42.71
CA VAL A 247 18.34 -2.85 42.72
C VAL A 247 17.14 -3.79 42.84
N THR A 248 17.03 -4.76 41.95
CA THR A 248 15.92 -5.71 41.97
C THR A 248 16.00 -6.62 43.21
N ALA A 249 14.98 -6.62 44.06
CA ALA A 249 14.99 -7.35 45.33
C ALA A 249 15.08 -8.87 45.12
N SER A 250 16.10 -9.52 45.70
CA SER A 250 16.18 -10.98 45.82
C SER A 250 15.50 -11.47 47.10
N GLY A 251 14.52 -12.36 46.97
CA GLY A 251 14.26 -13.39 47.99
C GLY A 251 12.95 -13.31 48.76
N ILE A 252 12.02 -14.20 48.42
CA ILE A 252 11.42 -15.13 49.38
C ILE A 252 11.57 -16.52 48.76
N GLU A 253 12.36 -17.38 49.42
CA GLU A 253 12.36 -18.82 49.19
C GLU A 253 10.97 -19.36 49.53
N SER A 254 10.26 -19.85 48.51
CA SER A 254 9.03 -20.64 48.67
C SER A 254 9.29 -21.98 48.01
N GLU A 255 8.99 -23.05 48.74
CA GLU A 255 9.09 -24.44 48.29
C GLU A 255 8.53 -24.65 46.88
N ALA A 256 9.22 -25.52 46.14
CA ALA A 256 8.96 -25.87 44.76
C ALA A 256 7.49 -26.28 44.52
N ALA A 257 6.70 -25.36 43.97
CA ALA A 257 5.47 -25.67 43.25
C ALA A 257 5.81 -25.93 41.77
N PRO A 258 5.07 -26.82 41.08
CA PRO A 258 5.32 -27.13 39.68
C PRO A 258 5.18 -25.89 38.80
N PHE A 259 6.07 -25.81 37.80
CA PHE A 259 6.24 -24.69 36.86
C PHE A 259 4.92 -24.13 36.33
N ASP A 260 4.48 -23.01 36.91
CA ASP A 260 3.55 -22.07 36.30
C ASP A 260 4.32 -20.82 35.83
N THR A 261 3.88 -20.28 34.70
CA THR A 261 4.46 -19.14 33.95
C THR A 261 4.88 -17.94 34.81
N PRO A 262 5.91 -17.16 34.37
CA PRO A 262 6.55 -16.11 35.15
C PRO A 262 5.55 -15.09 35.74
N HIS A 263 5.63 -14.92 37.06
CA HIS A 263 4.58 -14.33 37.89
C HIS A 263 4.55 -12.79 37.98
N ASP A 264 5.48 -12.06 37.37
CA ASP A 264 5.57 -10.59 37.55
C ASP A 264 5.51 -9.76 36.24
N MET A 265 5.17 -10.37 35.11
CA MET A 265 4.77 -9.60 33.92
C MET A 265 3.28 -9.76 33.67
N LEU A 266 2.56 -8.63 33.49
CA LEU A 266 1.19 -8.66 32.98
C LEU A 266 1.20 -9.49 31.68
N PRO A 267 0.35 -10.54 31.56
CA PRO A 267 0.36 -11.47 30.42
C PRO A 267 -0.21 -10.85 29.13
N PHE A 268 -0.29 -9.53 29.08
CA PHE A 268 -0.89 -8.75 28.02
C PHE A 268 -0.11 -7.45 27.80
N SER A 269 -0.31 -6.86 26.63
CA SER A 269 0.14 -5.53 26.21
C SER A 269 -1.02 -4.79 25.56
N PHE A 270 -0.84 -3.51 25.26
CA PHE A 270 -1.83 -2.73 24.50
C PHE A 270 -1.29 -2.38 23.13
N ARG A 271 -2.17 -2.44 22.12
CA ARG A 271 -1.97 -1.71 20.87
C ARG A 271 -2.77 -0.42 20.96
N SER A 272 -2.12 0.71 20.77
CA SER A 272 -2.74 2.03 20.95
C SER A 272 -2.79 2.79 19.62
N TRP A 273 -3.85 3.55 19.43
CA TRP A 273 -4.04 4.48 18.33
C TRP A 273 -4.31 5.87 18.90
N GLN A 274 -3.46 6.81 18.50
CA GLN A 274 -3.63 8.25 18.70
C GLN A 274 -3.73 8.93 17.33
N ARG A 275 -3.75 10.26 17.32
CA ARG A 275 -3.89 11.07 16.11
C ARG A 275 -2.82 10.80 15.08
N GLU A 276 -1.61 10.56 15.54
CA GLU A 276 -0.44 10.24 14.74
C GLU A 276 -0.62 8.89 14.01
N GLN A 277 -1.46 7.98 14.54
CA GLN A 277 -1.83 6.70 13.92
C GLN A 277 -3.20 6.75 13.22
N GLY A 278 -3.74 7.95 12.96
CA GLY A 278 -4.95 8.16 12.15
C GLY A 278 -6.25 8.26 12.95
N LEU A 279 -6.22 8.20 14.29
CA LEU A 279 -7.39 8.49 15.10
C LEU A 279 -7.78 9.98 14.91
N PRO A 280 -9.05 10.35 14.67
CA PRO A 280 -9.38 11.75 14.39
C PRO A 280 -9.14 12.68 15.58
N GLN A 281 -9.34 12.18 16.80
CA GLN A 281 -9.09 12.89 18.04
C GLN A 281 -8.76 11.90 19.16
N ASN A 282 -7.80 12.28 20.02
CA ASN A 282 -7.27 11.42 21.08
C ASN A 282 -8.26 11.17 22.23
N SER A 283 -9.19 12.08 22.48
CA SER A 283 -10.24 11.94 23.50
C SER A 283 -11.28 10.91 23.04
N VAL A 284 -11.22 9.68 23.57
CA VAL A 284 -12.13 8.58 23.23
C VAL A 284 -13.13 8.35 24.36
N ARG A 285 -14.33 8.91 24.18
CA ARG A 285 -15.39 8.91 25.20
C ARG A 285 -16.33 7.73 25.14
N ALA A 286 -16.56 7.19 23.95
CA ALA A 286 -17.54 6.14 23.74
C ALA A 286 -17.09 5.15 22.67
N LEU A 287 -17.48 3.89 22.87
CA LEU A 287 -17.18 2.79 21.94
C LEU A 287 -18.43 1.96 21.71
N ALA A 288 -18.65 1.57 20.45
CA ALA A 288 -19.69 0.60 20.09
C ALA A 288 -19.24 -0.26 18.92
N GLN A 289 -19.81 -1.46 18.76
CA GLN A 289 -19.63 -2.28 17.56
C GLN A 289 -20.97 -2.50 16.88
N THR A 290 -21.08 -2.12 15.60
CA THR A 290 -22.32 -2.26 14.81
C THR A 290 -22.49 -3.66 14.23
N ARG A 291 -23.70 -3.97 13.71
CA ARG A 291 -24.04 -5.30 13.20
C ARG A 291 -23.09 -5.79 12.10
N ASP A 292 -22.69 -4.90 11.22
CA ASP A 292 -21.72 -5.12 10.13
C ASP A 292 -20.30 -5.48 10.61
N GLY A 293 -19.96 -5.15 11.86
CA GLY A 293 -18.73 -5.54 12.55
C GLY A 293 -17.73 -4.40 12.76
N TYR A 294 -17.98 -3.20 12.25
CA TYR A 294 -17.11 -2.04 12.48
C TYR A 294 -17.14 -1.59 13.93
N ILE A 295 -16.01 -1.09 14.42
CA ILE A 295 -15.93 -0.40 15.70
C ILE A 295 -16.17 1.08 15.45
N TRP A 296 -17.04 1.67 16.26
CA TRP A 296 -17.33 3.09 16.25
C TRP A 296 -16.73 3.73 17.50
N VAL A 297 -16.08 4.86 17.28
CA VAL A 297 -15.32 5.61 18.27
C VAL A 297 -15.92 7.01 18.37
N GLY A 298 -16.44 7.36 19.54
CA GLY A 298 -16.98 8.69 19.83
C GLY A 298 -15.94 9.57 20.51
N SER A 299 -15.80 10.81 20.04
CA SER A 299 -14.91 11.81 20.60
C SER A 299 -15.61 13.15 20.81
N ASP A 300 -14.88 14.15 21.30
CA ASP A 300 -15.42 15.52 21.42
C ASP A 300 -15.75 16.16 20.06
N GLY A 301 -15.10 15.70 18.98
CA GLY A 301 -15.21 16.24 17.63
C GLY A 301 -16.14 15.49 16.69
N GLY A 302 -16.72 14.36 17.13
CA GLY A 302 -17.66 13.57 16.32
C GLY A 302 -17.52 12.06 16.53
N VAL A 303 -17.84 11.28 15.50
CA VAL A 303 -17.69 9.82 15.50
C VAL A 303 -16.75 9.36 14.41
N ALA A 304 -16.02 8.28 14.66
CA ALA A 304 -15.16 7.64 13.68
C ALA A 304 -15.53 6.15 13.55
N ARG A 305 -15.67 5.67 12.33
CA ARG A 305 -15.82 4.25 12.01
C ARG A 305 -14.45 3.64 11.76
N PHE A 306 -14.18 2.48 12.33
CA PHE A 306 -12.88 1.83 12.32
C PHE A 306 -12.98 0.37 11.84
N ASP A 307 -12.18 0.02 10.84
CA ASP A 307 -12.11 -1.32 10.22
C ASP A 307 -10.98 -2.21 10.79
N GLY A 308 -10.22 -1.70 11.76
CA GLY A 308 -9.01 -2.31 12.32
C GLY A 308 -7.70 -1.71 11.80
N LEU A 309 -7.73 -0.98 10.68
CA LEU A 309 -6.58 -0.32 10.06
C LEU A 309 -6.82 1.16 9.77
N ARG A 310 -8.02 1.54 9.34
CA ARG A 310 -8.37 2.89 8.89
C ARG A 310 -9.57 3.43 9.64
N PHE A 311 -9.47 4.71 10.00
CA PHE A 311 -10.56 5.49 10.56
C PHE A 311 -11.25 6.30 9.46
N VAL A 312 -12.58 6.33 9.48
CA VAL A 312 -13.41 7.21 8.66
C VAL A 312 -14.21 8.09 9.61
N SER A 313 -13.94 9.39 9.59
CA SER A 313 -14.56 10.37 10.50
C SER A 313 -15.87 10.91 9.96
N PHE A 314 -16.81 11.17 10.86
CA PHE A 314 -18.08 11.83 10.61
C PHE A 314 -18.29 12.91 11.67
N GLY A 315 -18.46 14.16 11.23
CA GLY A 315 -18.73 15.30 12.08
C GLY A 315 -19.81 16.20 11.48
N LEU A 316 -19.74 17.49 11.78
CA LEU A 316 -20.76 18.47 11.37
C LEU A 316 -20.94 18.55 9.85
N ARG A 317 -19.87 18.36 9.07
CA ARG A 317 -19.91 18.41 7.60
C ARG A 317 -20.70 17.24 7.00
N GLU A 318 -20.69 16.10 7.68
CA GLU A 318 -21.35 14.87 7.27
C GLU A 318 -22.80 14.80 7.79
N GLY A 319 -23.26 15.80 8.54
CA GLY A 319 -24.63 15.90 9.06
C GLY A 319 -24.80 15.46 10.52
N LEU A 320 -23.71 15.17 11.24
CA LEU A 320 -23.78 14.89 12.67
C LEU A 320 -24.06 16.19 13.46
N GLY A 321 -25.00 16.14 14.41
CA GLY A 321 -25.30 17.26 15.30
C GLY A 321 -24.09 17.73 16.13
N SER A 322 -24.12 18.98 16.59
CA SER A 322 -23.03 19.57 17.37
C SER A 322 -22.97 19.06 18.81
N GLY A 323 -21.78 18.71 19.29
CA GLY A 323 -21.49 18.46 20.71
C GLY A 323 -20.65 17.20 20.94
N PRO A 324 -19.96 17.10 22.09
CA PRO A 324 -19.18 15.91 22.43
C PRO A 324 -20.02 14.64 22.45
N VAL A 325 -19.52 13.58 21.81
CA VAL A 325 -20.16 12.26 21.87
C VAL A 325 -19.91 11.66 23.24
N ARG A 326 -20.99 11.30 23.94
CA ARG A 326 -20.94 10.77 25.31
C ARG A 326 -21.22 9.28 25.38
N THR A 327 -22.05 8.76 24.47
CA THR A 327 -22.39 7.34 24.43
C THR A 327 -22.71 6.90 23.00
N LEU A 328 -22.40 5.65 22.67
CA LEU A 328 -22.66 5.02 21.38
C LEU A 328 -23.34 3.69 21.61
N PHE A 329 -24.30 3.34 20.76
CA PHE A 329 -24.99 2.06 20.84
C PHE A 329 -25.40 1.56 19.45
N GLY A 330 -25.03 0.33 19.09
CA GLY A 330 -25.48 -0.32 17.85
C GLY A 330 -26.70 -1.20 18.13
N ASP A 331 -27.82 -0.95 17.46
CA ASP A 331 -29.04 -1.74 17.65
C ASP A 331 -29.09 -3.02 16.77
N THR A 332 -30.03 -3.92 17.07
CA THR A 332 -30.22 -5.18 16.35
C THR A 332 -30.60 -5.02 14.87
N ARG A 333 -31.14 -3.84 14.52
CA ARG A 333 -31.54 -3.43 13.16
C ARG A 333 -30.38 -2.85 12.35
N GLY A 334 -29.21 -2.64 12.97
CA GLY A 334 -28.01 -2.10 12.31
C GLY A 334 -27.88 -0.58 12.38
N THR A 335 -28.72 0.12 13.14
CA THR A 335 -28.57 1.56 13.40
C THR A 335 -27.53 1.81 14.47
N LEU A 336 -26.67 2.79 14.21
CA LEU A 336 -25.84 3.39 15.25
C LEU A 336 -26.60 4.55 15.88
N TRP A 337 -26.81 4.47 17.19
CA TRP A 337 -27.34 5.54 18.03
C TRP A 337 -26.18 6.27 18.71
N ILE A 338 -26.22 7.60 18.63
CA ILE A 338 -25.16 8.51 19.07
C ILE A 338 -25.78 9.46 20.10
N GLY A 339 -25.42 9.30 21.36
CA GLY A 339 -25.81 10.21 22.42
C GLY A 339 -24.74 11.28 22.62
N SER A 340 -25.14 12.55 22.58
CA SER A 340 -24.23 13.67 22.79
C SER A 340 -24.45 14.32 24.16
N ALA A 341 -23.46 15.08 24.64
CA ALA A 341 -23.54 15.79 25.92
C ALA A 341 -24.49 17.03 25.92
N GLY A 342 -25.14 17.33 24.79
CA GLY A 342 -26.05 18.47 24.67
C GLY A 342 -26.65 18.73 23.29
N GLY A 343 -26.32 17.91 22.28
CA GLY A 343 -26.90 17.95 20.94
C GLY A 343 -28.03 16.94 20.72
N GLY A 344 -28.50 16.25 21.76
CA GLY A 344 -29.55 15.25 21.70
C GLY A 344 -29.08 13.86 21.25
N LEU A 345 -30.05 13.06 20.78
CA LEU A 345 -29.88 11.69 20.30
C LEU A 345 -29.84 11.69 18.77
N THR A 346 -28.75 11.21 18.17
CA THR A 346 -28.64 11.06 16.71
C THR A 346 -28.67 9.60 16.30
N SER A 347 -29.46 9.27 15.29
CA SER A 347 -29.43 7.97 14.62
C SER A 347 -28.65 8.06 13.33
N TYR A 348 -27.82 7.05 13.06
CA TYR A 348 -27.14 6.83 11.80
C TYR A 348 -27.57 5.49 11.21
N ARG A 349 -28.27 5.55 10.09
CA ARG A 349 -28.74 4.39 9.32
C ARG A 349 -28.61 4.71 7.85
N ASP A 350 -28.10 3.76 7.06
CA ASP A 350 -27.97 3.86 5.61
C ASP A 350 -27.35 5.20 5.18
N GLY A 351 -26.27 5.60 5.88
CA GLY A 351 -25.50 6.82 5.64
C GLY A 351 -26.15 8.15 5.98
N GLN A 352 -27.37 8.15 6.51
CA GLN A 352 -28.06 9.37 6.89
C GLN A 352 -28.04 9.55 8.42
N PHE A 353 -27.76 10.78 8.85
CA PHE A 353 -27.86 11.20 10.24
C PHE A 353 -29.22 11.87 10.47
N THR A 354 -29.93 11.46 11.52
CA THR A 354 -31.17 12.11 11.98
C THR A 354 -31.07 12.38 13.48
N THR A 355 -31.17 13.64 13.88
CA THR A 355 -31.02 14.10 15.29
C THR A 355 -32.38 14.42 15.91
N PHE A 356 -32.56 13.97 17.14
CA PHE A 356 -33.73 14.18 17.99
C PHE A 356 -33.32 14.95 19.25
N THR A 357 -34.16 15.91 19.66
CA THR A 357 -33.93 16.82 20.79
C THR A 357 -35.13 16.84 21.74
N ILE A 358 -35.10 17.70 22.77
CA ILE A 358 -36.25 17.96 23.65
C ILE A 358 -37.52 18.31 22.84
N ARG A 359 -37.37 18.97 21.68
CA ARG A 359 -38.49 19.33 20.80
C ARG A 359 -39.22 18.12 20.23
N ASP A 360 -38.53 16.98 20.15
CA ASP A 360 -39.04 15.72 19.60
C ASP A 360 -39.54 14.77 20.70
N GLY A 361 -39.45 15.18 21.97
CA GLY A 361 -39.97 14.45 23.13
C GLY A 361 -38.91 13.80 24.02
N LEU A 362 -37.62 14.16 23.88
CA LEU A 362 -36.58 13.77 24.83
C LEU A 362 -36.71 14.56 26.16
N PRO A 363 -36.43 13.95 27.33
CA PRO A 363 -36.43 14.68 28.60
C PRO A 363 -35.33 15.75 28.72
N ALA A 364 -34.16 15.51 28.11
CA ALA A 364 -33.05 16.47 27.99
C ALA A 364 -32.19 16.14 26.76
N ASP A 365 -31.43 17.12 26.26
CA ASP A 365 -30.53 16.95 25.11
C ASP A 365 -29.17 16.33 25.49
N SER A 366 -28.88 16.16 26.79
CA SER A 366 -27.69 15.46 27.30
C SER A 366 -28.03 13.99 27.51
N ILE A 367 -27.52 13.14 26.61
CA ILE A 367 -27.75 11.69 26.62
C ILE A 367 -26.63 11.00 27.38
N THR A 368 -27.00 10.24 28.41
CA THR A 368 -26.05 9.64 29.36
C THR A 368 -25.91 8.13 29.20
N ALA A 369 -26.97 7.44 28.77
CA ALA A 369 -26.98 5.99 28.61
C ALA A 369 -27.94 5.55 27.51
N LEU A 370 -27.61 4.46 26.81
CA LEU A 370 -28.42 3.86 25.75
C LEU A 370 -28.42 2.34 25.88
N ALA A 371 -29.57 1.70 25.71
CA ALA A 371 -29.69 0.25 25.62
C ALA A 371 -30.92 -0.17 24.82
N GLU A 372 -30.89 -1.35 24.18
CA GLU A 372 -32.05 -1.91 23.47
C GLU A 372 -32.61 -3.09 24.26
N ASP A 373 -33.93 -3.10 24.48
CA ASP A 373 -34.61 -4.22 25.14
C ASP A 373 -34.79 -5.45 24.23
N SER A 374 -35.39 -6.51 24.77
CA SER A 374 -35.65 -7.75 24.01
C SER A 374 -36.75 -7.61 22.95
N GLN A 375 -37.47 -6.48 22.91
CA GLN A 375 -38.51 -6.16 21.92
C GLN A 375 -37.99 -5.25 20.80
N GLY A 376 -36.71 -4.88 20.82
CA GLY A 376 -36.10 -3.99 19.84
C GLY A 376 -36.40 -2.50 20.07
N ARG A 377 -36.85 -2.13 21.28
CA ARG A 377 -37.11 -0.74 21.66
C ARG A 377 -35.88 -0.16 22.34
N LEU A 378 -35.56 1.09 22.01
CA LEU A 378 -34.38 1.78 22.53
C LEU A 378 -34.73 2.54 23.81
N TRP A 379 -34.04 2.25 24.90
CA TRP A 379 -34.10 2.98 26.16
C TRP A 379 -33.05 4.08 26.12
N VAL A 380 -33.49 5.31 26.39
CA VAL A 380 -32.66 6.51 26.32
C VAL A 380 -32.65 7.18 27.69
N GLY A 381 -31.49 7.07 28.36
CA GLY A 381 -31.20 7.77 29.59
C GLY A 381 -30.66 9.18 29.31
N THR A 382 -31.17 10.16 30.03
CA THR A 382 -30.75 11.56 29.94
C THR A 382 -30.41 12.11 31.34
N GLU A 383 -29.81 13.29 31.40
CA GLU A 383 -29.57 13.98 32.67
C GLU A 383 -30.85 14.40 33.41
N ALA A 384 -32.01 14.43 32.73
CA ALA A 384 -33.29 14.83 33.32
C ALA A 384 -34.34 13.71 33.35
N GLY A 385 -33.97 12.47 33.01
CA GLY A 385 -34.85 11.31 33.14
C GLY A 385 -34.69 10.27 32.04
N LEU A 386 -35.66 9.37 31.96
CA LEU A 386 -35.66 8.19 31.09
C LEU A 386 -36.79 8.29 30.06
N VAL A 387 -36.52 7.89 28.82
CA VAL A 387 -37.56 7.73 27.78
C VAL A 387 -37.35 6.46 26.98
N LEU A 388 -38.46 5.81 26.60
CA LEU A 388 -38.45 4.67 25.69
C LEU A 388 -38.69 5.18 24.26
N TRP A 389 -37.92 4.71 23.31
CA TRP A 389 -37.86 5.21 21.94
C TRP A 389 -38.12 4.08 20.94
N GLN A 390 -39.11 4.26 20.07
CA GLN A 390 -39.49 3.31 19.03
C GLN A 390 -39.95 4.06 17.79
N ASP A 391 -39.47 3.64 16.62
CA ASP A 391 -39.81 4.22 15.31
C ASP A 391 -39.72 5.75 15.28
N ASN A 392 -38.59 6.28 15.80
CA ASN A 392 -38.26 7.70 15.88
C ASN A 392 -39.23 8.54 16.73
N ARG A 393 -39.94 7.92 17.68
CA ARG A 393 -40.87 8.59 18.59
C ARG A 393 -40.75 8.07 20.02
N PRO A 394 -41.06 8.89 21.02
CA PRO A 394 -41.16 8.43 22.40
C PRO A 394 -42.39 7.52 22.59
N VAL A 395 -42.23 6.46 23.38
CA VAL A 395 -43.28 5.52 23.78
C VAL A 395 -43.51 5.66 25.29
N SER A 396 -44.78 5.68 25.71
CA SER A 396 -45.13 5.73 27.13
C SER A 396 -44.79 4.42 27.84
N LEU A 397 -44.05 4.51 28.94
CA LEU A 397 -43.76 3.41 29.85
C LEU A 397 -44.28 3.76 31.24
N SER A 398 -45.02 2.85 31.88
CA SER A 398 -45.51 3.05 33.25
C SER A 398 -44.36 2.96 34.27
N GLY A 399 -44.38 3.82 35.29
CA GLY A 399 -43.37 3.82 36.36
C GLY A 399 -42.12 4.68 36.09
N ILE A 400 -42.08 5.46 35.01
CA ILE A 400 -40.94 6.33 34.71
C ILE A 400 -40.94 7.68 35.45
N GLU A 401 -42.06 8.03 36.10
CA GLU A 401 -42.22 9.32 36.81
C GLU A 401 -41.19 9.49 37.94
N GLU A 402 -40.73 8.40 38.54
CA GLU A 402 -39.70 8.40 39.59
C GLU A 402 -38.33 8.92 39.09
N PHE A 403 -38.06 8.84 37.79
CA PHE A 403 -36.82 9.31 37.17
C PHE A 403 -36.90 10.74 36.64
N LYS A 404 -38.07 11.39 36.73
CA LYS A 404 -38.26 12.74 36.20
C LYS A 404 -37.39 13.74 36.95
N GLY A 405 -36.56 14.48 36.23
CA GLY A 405 -35.57 15.41 36.79
C GLY A 405 -34.36 14.74 37.45
N ARG A 406 -34.18 13.43 37.24
CA ARG A 406 -33.05 12.65 37.78
C ARG A 406 -32.19 12.13 36.63
N ALA A 407 -30.87 12.21 36.81
CA ALA A 407 -29.94 11.70 35.81
C ALA A 407 -29.94 10.17 35.81
N VAL A 408 -30.27 9.57 34.67
CA VAL A 408 -30.05 8.14 34.42
C VAL A 408 -28.57 7.96 34.16
N THR A 409 -27.89 7.12 34.93
CA THR A 409 -26.42 6.97 34.85
C THR A 409 -26.01 5.76 34.02
N THR A 410 -26.79 4.68 34.06
CA THR A 410 -26.48 3.43 33.37
C THR A 410 -27.75 2.72 32.91
N LEU A 411 -27.68 2.07 31.76
CA LEU A 411 -28.69 1.17 31.20
C LEU A 411 -27.97 -0.08 30.69
N PHE A 412 -28.41 -1.25 31.11
CA PHE A 412 -27.78 -2.52 30.76
C PHE A 412 -28.80 -3.64 30.57
N LYS A 413 -28.79 -4.30 29.41
CA LYS A 413 -29.57 -5.51 29.19
C LYS A 413 -28.72 -6.73 29.50
N ASP A 414 -29.14 -7.54 30.47
CA ASP A 414 -28.48 -8.81 30.75
C ASP A 414 -28.82 -9.87 29.68
N ARG A 415 -28.10 -11.00 29.71
CA ARG A 415 -28.31 -12.10 28.76
C ARG A 415 -29.64 -12.83 28.91
N HIS A 416 -30.31 -12.70 30.05
CA HIS A 416 -31.65 -13.24 30.29
C HIS A 416 -32.73 -12.31 29.71
N GLY A 417 -32.34 -11.15 29.17
CA GLY A 417 -33.22 -10.16 28.58
C GLY A 417 -33.80 -9.17 29.60
N THR A 418 -33.31 -9.19 30.85
CA THR A 418 -33.72 -8.22 31.88
C THR A 418 -33.04 -6.88 31.61
N MET A 419 -33.83 -5.80 31.62
CA MET A 419 -33.29 -4.45 31.55
C MET A 419 -32.97 -3.95 32.96
N TRP A 420 -31.73 -3.55 33.19
CA TRP A 420 -31.24 -2.93 34.41
C TRP A 420 -31.02 -1.44 34.16
N LEU A 421 -31.36 -0.62 35.15
CA LEU A 421 -31.17 0.83 35.10
C LEU A 421 -30.63 1.35 36.43
N GLY A 422 -29.80 2.38 36.36
CA GLY A 422 -29.34 3.14 37.52
C GLY A 422 -29.67 4.62 37.36
N ALA A 423 -30.12 5.26 38.44
CA ALA A 423 -30.41 6.69 38.46
C ALA A 423 -29.83 7.35 39.71
N ARG A 424 -29.20 8.51 39.53
CA ARG A 424 -28.53 9.25 40.60
C ARG A 424 -29.51 9.69 41.69
N GLY A 425 -29.25 9.26 42.91
CA GLY A 425 -30.04 9.58 44.10
C GLY A 425 -31.36 8.81 44.23
N VAL A 426 -31.63 7.84 43.35
CA VAL A 426 -32.81 6.96 43.40
C VAL A 426 -32.36 5.50 43.56
N GLY A 427 -31.26 5.14 42.92
CA GLY A 427 -30.64 3.83 43.00
C GLY A 427 -30.87 2.98 41.74
N ILE A 428 -30.93 1.67 41.93
CA ILE A 428 -30.92 0.69 40.84
C ILE A 428 -32.31 0.06 40.71
N PHE A 429 -32.75 -0.18 39.48
CA PHE A 429 -33.99 -0.91 39.19
C PHE A 429 -33.76 -1.96 38.12
N ARG A 430 -34.64 -2.96 38.10
CA ARG A 430 -34.71 -3.99 37.07
C ARG A 430 -36.13 -4.11 36.53
N LEU A 431 -36.25 -4.31 35.22
CA LEU A 431 -37.53 -4.52 34.56
C LEU A 431 -37.94 -6.00 34.68
N LEU A 432 -38.91 -6.29 35.53
CA LEU A 432 -39.49 -7.62 35.71
C LEU A 432 -40.94 -7.62 35.24
N ASN A 433 -41.30 -8.53 34.33
CA ASN A 433 -42.67 -8.66 33.81
C ASN A 433 -43.27 -7.33 33.28
N GLY A 434 -42.43 -6.45 32.73
CA GLY A 434 -42.87 -5.14 32.22
C GLY A 434 -43.05 -4.05 33.28
N GLN A 435 -42.73 -4.31 34.55
CA GLN A 435 -42.74 -3.33 35.64
C GLN A 435 -41.32 -3.08 36.18
N LEU A 436 -41.03 -1.83 36.52
CA LEU A 436 -39.76 -1.46 37.15
C LEU A 436 -39.81 -1.78 38.63
N ALA A 437 -38.96 -2.71 39.07
CA ALA A 437 -38.80 -3.10 40.46
C ALA A 437 -37.50 -2.52 41.00
N HIS A 438 -37.57 -1.83 42.13
CA HIS A 438 -36.41 -1.31 42.83
C HIS A 438 -35.51 -2.44 43.31
N TYR A 439 -34.20 -2.28 43.11
CA TYR A 439 -33.18 -3.21 43.53
C TYR A 439 -32.53 -2.68 44.82
N SER A 440 -33.06 -3.12 45.95
CA SER A 440 -32.60 -2.72 47.28
C SER A 440 -32.02 -3.91 48.05
N ASP A 441 -31.03 -3.60 48.87
CA ASP A 441 -30.48 -4.49 49.89
C ASP A 441 -30.28 -3.64 51.15
N PRO A 442 -30.95 -3.96 52.28
CA PRO A 442 -30.86 -3.15 53.50
C PRO A 442 -29.41 -2.93 54.00
N SER A 443 -28.49 -3.84 53.69
CA SER A 443 -27.09 -3.75 54.09
C SER A 443 -26.25 -2.82 53.19
N MET A 444 -26.72 -2.53 51.98
CA MET A 444 -26.02 -1.75 50.95
C MET A 444 -26.78 -0.52 50.47
N GLU A 445 -27.98 -0.26 51.00
CA GLU A 445 -28.92 0.76 50.52
C GLU A 445 -28.27 2.14 50.29
N SER A 446 -27.43 2.60 51.22
CA SER A 446 -26.74 3.90 51.10
C SER A 446 -25.72 3.96 49.96
N LEU A 447 -25.08 2.84 49.62
CA LEU A 447 -24.10 2.74 48.53
C LEU A 447 -24.79 2.59 47.17
N LEU A 448 -25.96 1.96 47.13
CA LEU A 448 -26.69 1.69 45.89
C LEU A 448 -27.47 2.92 45.36
N GLN A 449 -27.54 4.02 46.11
CA GLN A 449 -28.29 5.23 45.72
C GLN A 449 -27.65 6.03 44.56
N ASP A 450 -26.34 5.94 44.35
CA ASP A 450 -25.65 6.67 43.26
C ASP A 450 -24.76 5.73 42.44
N PRO A 451 -25.37 4.84 41.61
CA PRO A 451 -24.63 3.96 40.73
C PRO A 451 -24.07 4.76 39.55
N HIS A 452 -22.81 4.53 39.18
CA HIS A 452 -22.19 5.11 37.99
C HIS A 452 -22.30 4.17 36.78
N CYS A 453 -22.00 2.89 36.97
CA CYS A 453 -22.05 1.86 35.94
C CYS A 453 -22.50 0.53 36.54
N LEU A 454 -23.04 -0.35 35.69
CA LEU A 454 -23.59 -1.65 36.09
C LEU A 454 -23.32 -2.71 35.02
N LEU A 455 -22.99 -3.91 35.46
CA LEU A 455 -22.77 -5.08 34.59
C LEU A 455 -23.28 -6.35 35.30
N VAL A 456 -24.01 -7.20 34.59
CA VAL A 456 -24.32 -8.56 35.05
C VAL A 456 -23.48 -9.54 34.24
N ASP A 457 -22.58 -10.24 34.91
CA ASP A 457 -21.57 -11.07 34.24
C ASP A 457 -22.10 -12.46 33.83
N ARG A 458 -21.24 -13.30 33.21
CA ARG A 458 -21.57 -14.66 32.74
C ARG A 458 -21.76 -15.69 33.85
N ALA A 459 -21.37 -15.39 35.08
CA ALA A 459 -21.73 -16.20 36.25
C ALA A 459 -23.08 -15.77 36.86
N GLY A 460 -23.62 -14.62 36.46
CA GLY A 460 -24.85 -14.04 37.02
C GLY A 460 -24.58 -13.12 38.21
N ARG A 461 -23.31 -12.75 38.45
CA ARG A 461 -22.91 -11.80 39.49
C ARG A 461 -23.19 -10.38 39.01
N VAL A 462 -23.64 -9.54 39.94
CA VAL A 462 -23.97 -8.14 39.67
C VAL A 462 -22.80 -7.26 40.10
N TRP A 463 -22.20 -6.55 39.15
CA TRP A 463 -21.09 -5.63 39.35
C TRP A 463 -21.57 -4.19 39.23
N ILE A 464 -21.21 -3.34 40.19
CA ILE A 464 -21.71 -1.97 40.27
C ILE A 464 -20.56 -1.04 40.68
N GLY A 465 -20.29 -0.02 39.88
CA GLY A 465 -19.44 1.10 40.29
C GLY A 465 -20.27 2.10 41.10
N VAL A 466 -19.88 2.39 42.33
CA VAL A 466 -20.61 3.30 43.25
C VAL A 466 -19.66 4.29 43.91
N GLY A 467 -20.10 5.55 44.03
CA GLY A 467 -19.29 6.63 44.59
C GLY A 467 -17.92 6.77 43.91
N ASP A 468 -16.95 7.32 44.65
CA ASP A 468 -15.65 7.67 44.08
C ASP A 468 -14.69 6.44 43.95
N ASP A 469 -14.70 5.48 44.87
CA ASP A 469 -13.61 4.47 44.90
C ASP A 469 -14.07 3.03 45.12
N LEU A 470 -15.33 2.71 44.82
CA LEU A 470 -15.88 1.38 45.11
C LEU A 470 -16.42 0.69 43.87
N VAL A 471 -16.05 -0.59 43.74
CA VAL A 471 -16.74 -1.58 42.92
C VAL A 471 -17.38 -2.60 43.84
N LEU A 472 -18.68 -2.75 43.75
CA LEU A 472 -19.45 -3.78 44.44
C LEU A 472 -19.63 -4.98 43.50
N CYS A 473 -19.47 -6.18 44.02
CA CYS A 473 -19.81 -7.43 43.35
C CYS A 473 -20.75 -8.22 44.24
N GLN A 474 -21.93 -8.53 43.74
CA GLN A 474 -22.86 -9.44 44.39
C GLN A 474 -22.81 -10.81 43.73
N ASP A 475 -22.57 -11.83 44.54
CA ASP A 475 -22.54 -13.24 44.15
C ASP A 475 -23.52 -14.00 45.05
N GLY A 476 -24.72 -14.29 44.51
CA GLY A 476 -25.86 -14.74 45.31
C GLY A 476 -26.27 -13.71 46.37
N ASP A 477 -26.32 -14.12 47.64
CA ASP A 477 -26.64 -13.24 48.78
C ASP A 477 -25.40 -12.54 49.38
N GLN A 478 -24.21 -12.78 48.82
CA GLN A 478 -22.96 -12.21 49.35
C GLN A 478 -22.50 -11.00 48.56
N TRP A 479 -22.17 -9.93 49.30
CA TRP A 479 -21.55 -8.73 48.75
C TRP A 479 -20.04 -8.70 49.00
N ARG A 480 -19.29 -8.46 47.94
CA ARG A 480 -17.86 -8.14 47.99
C ARG A 480 -17.66 -6.69 47.60
N ARG A 481 -16.80 -6.00 48.37
CA ARG A 481 -16.46 -4.59 48.15
C ARG A 481 -15.01 -4.50 47.76
N TYR A 482 -14.74 -3.95 46.59
CA TYR A 482 -13.39 -3.70 46.10
C TYR A 482 -13.13 -2.21 46.14
N ARG A 483 -12.11 -1.81 46.90
CA ARG A 483 -11.69 -0.42 47.01
C ARG A 483 -10.57 -0.13 46.02
N ILE A 484 -10.76 0.90 45.21
CA ILE A 484 -9.79 1.37 44.24
C ILE A 484 -8.74 2.25 44.96
N PRO A 485 -7.43 2.01 44.74
CA PRO A 485 -6.37 2.88 45.25
C PRO A 485 -6.58 4.33 44.80
N ARG A 486 -6.38 5.29 45.72
CA ARG A 486 -6.54 6.73 45.44
C ARG A 486 -5.17 7.38 45.31
N HIS A 487 -4.77 7.73 44.10
CA HIS A 487 -3.57 8.53 43.86
C HIS A 487 -3.93 9.96 43.37
N LEU A 488 -5.11 10.14 42.77
CA LEU A 488 -5.60 11.44 42.28
C LEU A 488 -6.93 11.90 42.92
N THR A 489 -7.32 13.15 42.67
CA THR A 489 -8.53 13.78 43.22
C THR A 489 -9.77 13.36 42.41
N ARG A 490 -10.62 12.50 43.00
CA ARG A 490 -11.88 11.93 42.46
C ARG A 490 -11.71 10.82 41.40
N PRO A 491 -11.14 9.64 41.76
CA PRO A 491 -11.42 8.44 40.99
C PRO A 491 -12.95 8.22 41.02
N TYR A 492 -13.52 7.66 39.96
CA TYR A 492 -14.78 6.91 40.00
C TYR A 492 -14.77 5.96 38.81
N VAL A 493 -15.55 4.89 38.90
CA VAL A 493 -15.61 3.87 37.86
C VAL A 493 -16.61 4.29 36.79
N SER A 494 -16.10 4.59 35.61
CA SER A 494 -16.88 5.05 34.45
C SER A 494 -17.54 3.90 33.70
N ALA A 495 -16.88 2.75 33.62
CA ALA A 495 -17.31 1.63 32.77
C ALA A 495 -16.90 0.27 33.35
N LEU A 496 -17.71 -0.75 33.05
CA LEU A 496 -17.47 -2.15 33.37
C LEU A 496 -17.62 -3.01 32.12
N ALA A 497 -16.78 -4.02 31.97
CA ALA A 497 -16.83 -4.96 30.85
C ALA A 497 -16.37 -6.38 31.26
N GLU A 498 -16.90 -7.41 30.61
CA GLU A 498 -16.54 -8.81 30.87
C GLU A 498 -15.96 -9.50 29.64
N GLU A 499 -14.74 -10.02 29.75
CA GLU A 499 -14.13 -10.87 28.72
C GLU A 499 -14.75 -12.28 28.69
N PRO A 500 -14.67 -13.01 27.57
CA PRO A 500 -15.27 -14.34 27.46
C PRO A 500 -14.78 -15.38 28.47
N ASP A 501 -13.59 -15.19 29.04
CA ASP A 501 -12.99 -16.05 30.07
C ASP A 501 -13.52 -15.78 31.48
N GLY A 502 -14.44 -14.82 31.65
CA GLY A 502 -15.03 -14.43 32.93
C GLY A 502 -14.24 -13.35 33.69
N THR A 503 -13.17 -12.81 33.10
CA THR A 503 -12.47 -11.64 33.65
C THR A 503 -13.36 -10.40 33.56
N VAL A 504 -13.52 -9.70 34.68
CA VAL A 504 -14.22 -8.42 34.71
C VAL A 504 -13.21 -7.28 34.77
N TRP A 505 -13.42 -6.26 33.94
CA TRP A 505 -12.62 -5.06 33.85
C TRP A 505 -13.43 -3.85 34.29
N ALA A 506 -12.81 -2.98 35.08
CA ALA A 506 -13.38 -1.69 35.48
C ALA A 506 -12.47 -0.55 35.03
N GLY A 507 -13.03 0.43 34.33
CA GLY A 507 -12.33 1.65 33.91
C GLY A 507 -12.53 2.76 34.92
N SER A 508 -11.46 3.44 35.31
CA SER A 508 -11.48 4.61 36.18
C SER A 508 -11.14 5.86 35.39
N VAL A 509 -11.79 6.97 35.73
CA VAL A 509 -11.49 8.27 35.13
C VAL A 509 -10.16 8.88 35.59
N SER A 510 -9.38 8.21 36.44
CA SER A 510 -8.09 8.74 36.88
C SER A 510 -7.00 7.70 37.14
N GLU A 511 -7.36 6.45 37.43
CA GLU A 511 -6.42 5.42 37.92
C GLU A 511 -6.19 4.29 36.90
N GLY A 512 -6.66 4.45 35.66
CA GLY A 512 -6.54 3.44 34.61
C GLY A 512 -7.58 2.33 34.72
N LEU A 513 -7.13 1.09 34.55
CA LEU A 513 -7.97 -0.10 34.51
C LEU A 513 -7.74 -0.99 35.73
N PHE A 514 -8.81 -1.63 36.18
CA PHE A 514 -8.80 -2.64 37.22
C PHE A 514 -9.29 -3.96 36.67
N ARG A 515 -8.47 -5.00 36.85
CA ARG A 515 -8.77 -6.37 36.43
C ARG A 515 -9.19 -7.20 37.63
N PHE A 516 -10.35 -7.83 37.53
CA PHE A 516 -10.88 -8.80 38.49
C PHE A 516 -10.85 -10.18 37.86
N LYS A 517 -9.90 -11.02 38.29
CA LYS A 517 -9.76 -12.40 37.80
C LYS A 517 -9.37 -13.34 38.94
N ASP A 518 -10.03 -14.49 39.03
CA ASP A 518 -9.75 -15.54 40.02
C ASP A 518 -9.69 -15.02 41.47
N GLY A 519 -10.54 -14.03 41.79
CA GLY A 519 -10.59 -13.38 43.10
C GLY A 519 -9.47 -12.37 43.39
N LYS A 520 -8.56 -12.14 42.46
CA LYS A 520 -7.47 -11.14 42.56
C LYS A 520 -7.84 -9.86 41.81
N LEU A 521 -7.46 -8.73 42.41
CA LEU A 521 -7.52 -7.39 41.82
C LEU A 521 -6.12 -6.99 41.35
N THR A 522 -5.99 -6.60 40.08
CA THR A 522 -4.74 -6.08 39.51
C THR A 522 -4.99 -4.73 38.85
N THR A 523 -4.14 -3.75 39.13
CA THR A 523 -4.20 -2.41 38.53
C THR A 523 -3.36 -2.37 37.25
N VAL A 524 -3.86 -1.68 36.24
CA VAL A 524 -3.19 -1.48 34.94
C VAL A 524 -3.28 0.01 34.60
N THR A 525 -2.13 0.64 34.47
CA THR A 525 -1.99 2.10 34.26
C THR A 525 -1.27 2.39 32.94
N ALA A 526 -1.04 3.66 32.65
CA ALA A 526 -0.29 4.13 31.49
C ALA A 526 1.13 3.53 31.42
N SER A 527 1.77 3.28 32.57
CA SER A 527 3.08 2.61 32.62
C SER A 527 3.04 1.14 32.14
N SER A 528 1.85 0.54 32.05
CA SER A 528 1.64 -0.79 31.48
C SER A 528 1.41 -0.78 29.96
N GLY A 529 1.55 0.38 29.30
CA GLY A 529 1.36 0.57 27.87
C GLY A 529 -0.03 1.09 27.46
N LEU A 530 -0.90 1.42 28.41
CA LEU A 530 -2.15 2.13 28.13
C LEU A 530 -1.83 3.58 27.73
N SER A 531 -2.56 4.17 26.78
CA SER A 531 -2.23 5.53 26.31
C SER A 531 -2.47 6.64 27.36
N ASP A 532 -3.37 6.41 28.33
CA ASP A 532 -3.67 7.35 29.42
C ASP A 532 -4.39 6.61 30.57
N ASN A 533 -4.31 7.12 31.80
CA ASN A 533 -5.03 6.62 32.97
C ASN A 533 -6.49 7.08 33.03
N LEU A 534 -6.88 8.13 32.30
CA LEU A 534 -8.28 8.55 32.17
C LEU A 534 -9.02 7.56 31.26
N VAL A 535 -9.66 6.54 31.82
CA VAL A 535 -10.47 5.56 31.08
C VAL A 535 -11.94 5.97 31.11
N GLU A 536 -12.53 6.19 29.94
CA GLU A 536 -13.92 6.66 29.82
C GLU A 536 -14.87 5.58 29.29
N SER A 537 -14.38 4.65 28.47
CA SER A 537 -15.22 3.61 27.87
C SER A 537 -14.51 2.28 27.70
N LEU A 538 -15.27 1.20 27.83
CA LEU A 538 -14.83 -0.18 27.60
C LEU A 538 -15.77 -0.87 26.62
N LEU A 539 -15.22 -1.66 25.72
CA LEU A 539 -15.97 -2.47 24.77
C LEU A 539 -15.31 -3.83 24.60
N ILE A 540 -16.10 -4.91 24.69
CA ILE A 540 -15.67 -6.25 24.30
C ILE A 540 -16.17 -6.48 22.89
N ASP A 541 -15.26 -6.65 21.94
CA ASP A 541 -15.65 -6.96 20.57
C ASP A 541 -16.16 -8.40 20.42
N ARG A 542 -16.69 -8.72 19.24
CA ARG A 542 -17.18 -10.07 18.91
C ARG A 542 -16.12 -11.17 18.92
N GLU A 543 -14.84 -10.80 18.81
CA GLU A 543 -13.72 -11.74 18.94
C GLU A 543 -13.32 -11.93 20.42
N GLY A 544 -14.00 -11.24 21.35
CA GLY A 544 -13.73 -11.31 22.77
C GLY A 544 -12.57 -10.45 23.23
N LYS A 545 -12.13 -9.46 22.44
CA LYS A 545 -11.03 -8.55 22.81
C LYS A 545 -11.56 -7.29 23.48
N LEU A 546 -10.85 -6.89 24.53
CA LEU A 546 -11.10 -5.63 25.22
C LEU A 546 -10.52 -4.44 24.45
N TRP A 547 -11.39 -3.48 24.16
CA TRP A 547 -11.09 -2.14 23.69
C TRP A 547 -11.34 -1.14 24.80
N VAL A 548 -10.45 -0.17 24.91
CA VAL A 548 -10.40 0.81 25.99
C VAL A 548 -10.25 2.19 25.38
N GLY A 549 -11.27 3.03 25.58
CA GLY A 549 -11.23 4.44 25.24
C GLY A 549 -10.66 5.24 26.40
N THR A 550 -9.61 6.01 26.13
CA THR A 550 -8.99 6.88 27.13
C THR A 550 -8.98 8.33 26.68
N GLY A 551 -8.62 9.24 27.59
CA GLY A 551 -8.46 10.67 27.30
C GLY A 551 -7.42 10.98 26.22
N ALA A 552 -6.44 10.08 26.01
CA ALA A 552 -5.38 10.26 25.02
C ALA A 552 -5.36 9.24 23.87
N GLY A 553 -6.25 8.25 23.83
CA GLY A 553 -6.38 7.40 22.65
C GLY A 553 -7.29 6.17 22.77
N LEU A 554 -7.31 5.39 21.69
CA LEU A 554 -7.95 4.09 21.66
C LEU A 554 -6.92 3.00 21.92
N ASN A 555 -7.21 2.09 22.84
CA ASN A 555 -6.32 0.98 23.17
C ASN A 555 -7.05 -0.35 22.97
N ARG A 556 -6.32 -1.36 22.54
CA ARG A 556 -6.80 -2.73 22.50
C ARG A 556 -5.87 -3.65 23.27
N LEU A 557 -6.45 -4.42 24.17
CA LEU A 557 -5.75 -5.45 24.91
C LEU A 557 -5.28 -6.56 23.96
N ARG A 558 -3.99 -6.88 24.00
CA ARG A 558 -3.37 -8.01 23.31
C ARG A 558 -2.78 -8.94 24.35
N THR A 559 -3.12 -10.23 24.27
CA THR A 559 -2.43 -11.24 25.08
C THR A 559 -1.02 -11.42 24.53
N LYS A 560 0.01 -11.38 25.38
CA LYS A 560 1.40 -11.61 24.95
C LYS A 560 1.52 -13.06 24.43
N LYS A 561 1.87 -13.21 23.15
CA LYS A 561 2.25 -14.51 22.56
C LYS A 561 3.71 -14.85 22.83
N PHE A 562 4.53 -13.83 23.06
CA PHE A 562 5.97 -13.92 23.29
C PHE A 562 6.29 -13.46 24.70
N SER A 563 7.20 -14.16 25.34
CA SER A 563 7.94 -13.65 26.48
C SER A 563 9.29 -13.16 25.99
N SER A 564 9.72 -11.98 26.42
CA SER A 564 11.05 -11.48 26.10
C SER A 564 11.82 -11.24 27.39
N PHE A 565 13.10 -11.56 27.36
CA PHE A 565 14.02 -11.43 28.48
C PHE A 565 15.20 -10.56 28.06
N GLY A 566 15.48 -9.54 28.85
CA GLY A 566 16.55 -8.56 28.63
C GLY A 566 17.09 -8.04 29.97
N PRO A 567 17.47 -6.75 30.05
CA PRO A 567 18.05 -6.16 31.25
C PRO A 567 17.14 -6.27 32.48
N GLY A 568 15.83 -6.10 32.31
CA GLY A 568 14.85 -6.15 33.40
C GLY A 568 14.79 -7.50 34.12
N GLU A 569 15.18 -8.58 33.43
CA GLU A 569 15.19 -9.94 33.97
C GLU A 569 16.59 -10.43 34.35
N GLY A 570 17.59 -9.53 34.39
CA GLY A 570 18.95 -9.84 34.85
C GLY A 570 19.91 -10.36 33.77
N LEU A 571 19.51 -10.34 32.50
CA LEU A 571 20.37 -10.76 31.37
C LEU A 571 21.40 -9.67 30.98
N GLY A 572 21.18 -8.44 31.43
CA GLY A 572 21.94 -7.25 31.02
C GLY A 572 21.64 -6.85 29.57
N TYR A 573 22.33 -5.81 29.08
CA TYR A 573 22.20 -5.31 27.71
C TYR A 573 23.04 -6.13 26.72
N GLY A 574 22.66 -6.12 25.44
CA GLY A 574 23.45 -6.72 24.35
C GLY A 574 22.95 -8.07 23.84
N ALA A 575 23.67 -8.60 22.85
CA ALA A 575 23.27 -9.76 22.07
C ALA A 575 23.51 -11.07 22.81
N VAL A 576 22.57 -12.01 22.66
CA VAL A 576 22.75 -13.42 23.03
C VAL A 576 23.10 -14.21 21.78
N GLN A 577 24.06 -15.12 21.86
CA GLN A 577 24.47 -15.93 20.70
C GLN A 577 24.14 -17.42 20.87
N GLY A 578 24.42 -18.00 22.04
CA GLY A 578 24.21 -19.43 22.29
C GLY A 578 23.19 -19.70 23.40
N LEU A 579 22.41 -20.78 23.24
CA LEU A 579 21.40 -21.22 24.20
C LEU A 579 21.48 -22.73 24.43
N ALA A 580 21.38 -23.19 25.68
CA ALA A 580 21.28 -24.61 26.00
C ALA A 580 20.41 -24.88 27.24
N GLU A 581 19.55 -25.89 27.17
CA GLU A 581 18.78 -26.38 28.33
C GLU A 581 19.59 -27.44 29.09
N VAL A 582 20.31 -27.05 30.14
CA VAL A 582 21.21 -27.95 30.88
C VAL A 582 20.49 -28.89 31.85
N ALA A 583 19.31 -28.48 32.31
CA ALA A 583 18.34 -29.30 33.03
C ALA A 583 16.93 -28.81 32.65
N PRO A 584 15.88 -29.63 32.85
CA PRO A 584 14.51 -29.19 32.62
C PRO A 584 14.22 -27.83 33.28
N GLY A 585 13.96 -26.80 32.47
CA GLY A 585 13.69 -25.43 32.93
C GLY A 585 14.92 -24.59 33.35
N VAL A 586 16.13 -25.14 33.30
CA VAL A 586 17.39 -24.42 33.56
C VAL A 586 18.10 -24.14 32.24
N ILE A 587 18.12 -22.87 31.85
CA ILE A 587 18.69 -22.43 30.56
C ILE A 587 20.00 -21.70 30.80
N TRP A 588 20.99 -22.03 29.97
CA TRP A 588 22.23 -21.29 29.84
C TRP A 588 22.19 -20.41 28.60
N ALA A 589 22.58 -19.15 28.76
CA ALA A 589 22.66 -18.16 27.69
C ALA A 589 24.08 -17.61 27.59
N GLY A 590 24.70 -17.76 26.42
CA GLY A 590 26.01 -17.23 26.10
C GLY A 590 25.92 -15.84 25.49
N LYS A 591 26.66 -14.90 26.06
CA LYS A 591 26.81 -13.53 25.56
C LYS A 591 28.28 -13.27 25.22
N PRO A 592 28.61 -12.82 24.01
CA PRO A 592 29.95 -12.34 23.68
C PRO A 592 30.33 -11.18 24.60
N GLY A 593 31.56 -11.19 25.14
CA GLY A 593 32.07 -10.15 26.05
C GLY A 593 31.59 -10.22 27.49
N ASP A 594 30.36 -10.71 27.73
CA ASP A 594 29.75 -10.78 29.05
C ASP A 594 29.80 -12.17 29.69
N GLY A 595 29.99 -13.22 28.90
CA GLY A 595 30.14 -14.60 29.37
C GLY A 595 28.81 -15.35 29.44
N LEU A 596 28.62 -16.12 30.51
CA LEU A 596 27.55 -17.11 30.61
C LEU A 596 26.50 -16.70 31.65
N TYR A 597 25.23 -16.83 31.31
CA TYR A 597 24.09 -16.52 32.19
C TYR A 597 23.24 -17.77 32.41
N ARG A 598 22.63 -17.87 33.59
CA ARG A 598 21.75 -18.95 34.00
C ARG A 598 20.37 -18.44 34.32
N TRP A 599 19.37 -19.06 33.72
CA TRP A 599 17.96 -18.92 34.07
C TRP A 599 17.51 -20.06 34.98
N GLU A 600 16.87 -19.72 36.09
CA GLU A 600 16.28 -20.69 37.04
C GLU A 600 14.77 -20.45 37.26
N GLY A 601 14.06 -19.90 36.26
CA GLY A 601 12.60 -19.72 36.30
C GLY A 601 12.11 -18.34 36.78
N ARG A 602 12.98 -17.52 37.39
CA ARG A 602 12.64 -16.16 37.85
C ARG A 602 13.44 -15.08 37.14
N ASN A 603 14.77 -15.10 37.31
CA ASN A 603 15.70 -14.13 36.76
C ASN A 603 16.91 -14.85 36.15
N PHE A 604 17.60 -14.16 35.24
CA PHE A 604 18.95 -14.51 34.83
C PHE A 604 19.96 -14.08 35.88
N SER A 605 20.96 -14.93 36.09
CA SER A 605 22.13 -14.66 36.92
C SER A 605 23.39 -14.95 36.14
N ARG A 606 24.40 -14.08 36.25
CA ARG A 606 25.69 -14.31 35.61
C ARG A 606 26.41 -15.46 36.31
N ILE A 607 26.89 -16.44 35.54
CA ILE A 607 27.76 -17.50 36.03
C ILE A 607 29.20 -17.03 35.83
N THR A 608 30.02 -17.18 36.87
CA THR A 608 31.47 -16.96 36.79
C THR A 608 32.19 -18.28 37.04
N PRO A 609 32.13 -19.26 36.11
CA PRO A 609 32.71 -20.57 36.35
C PRO A 609 34.24 -20.49 36.39
N ALA A 610 34.87 -21.34 37.21
CA ALA A 610 36.31 -21.58 37.11
C ALA A 610 36.60 -22.23 35.74
N GLY A 611 37.16 -21.48 34.80
CA GLY A 611 37.54 -21.98 33.47
C GLY A 611 37.20 -21.07 32.29
N LEU A 612 36.30 -20.10 32.45
CA LEU A 612 36.18 -18.98 31.51
C LEU A 612 37.18 -17.87 31.87
N PRO A 613 37.81 -17.19 30.89
CA PRO A 613 38.71 -16.08 31.15
C PRO A 613 38.02 -15.00 32.01
N ARG A 614 38.66 -14.59 33.11
CA ARG A 614 38.12 -13.47 33.94
C ARG A 614 38.13 -12.13 33.21
N LYS A 615 38.97 -12.01 32.17
CA LYS A 615 39.12 -10.84 31.31
C LYS A 615 38.57 -11.23 29.94
N ASP A 616 37.43 -10.66 29.57
CA ASP A 616 36.70 -10.93 28.32
C ASP A 616 36.15 -12.39 28.18
N PRO A 617 35.21 -12.80 29.05
CA PRO A 617 34.57 -14.11 28.93
C PRO A 617 33.68 -14.15 27.68
N GLN A 618 34.01 -15.02 26.74
CA GLN A 618 33.22 -15.20 25.52
C GLN A 618 32.57 -16.58 25.46
N ALA A 619 31.25 -16.60 25.28
CA ALA A 619 30.45 -17.80 25.13
C ALA A 619 29.50 -17.61 23.93
N ASN A 620 29.90 -18.14 22.78
CA ASN A 620 29.24 -17.90 21.50
C ASN A 620 28.36 -19.08 21.07
N SER A 621 28.85 -20.31 21.22
CA SER A 621 28.10 -21.53 20.90
C SER A 621 28.00 -22.45 22.13
N LEU A 622 26.83 -23.02 22.35
CA LEU A 622 26.55 -23.92 23.47
C LEU A 622 25.90 -25.21 22.94
N LEU A 623 26.46 -26.36 23.32
CA LEU A 623 25.96 -27.68 22.95
C LEU A 623 25.79 -28.54 24.21
N LEU A 624 24.56 -28.93 24.51
CA LEU A 624 24.29 -29.99 25.47
C LEU A 624 24.49 -31.35 24.78
N ALA A 625 25.48 -32.11 25.22
CA ALA A 625 25.73 -33.45 24.73
C ALA A 625 24.76 -34.48 25.35
N GLY A 626 24.55 -35.61 24.67
CA GLY A 626 23.65 -36.69 25.08
C GLY A 626 24.04 -37.34 26.41
N ASP A 627 25.29 -37.18 26.86
CA ASP A 627 25.76 -37.63 28.18
C ASP A 627 25.37 -36.67 29.33
N GLY A 628 24.71 -35.54 29.03
CA GLY A 628 24.30 -34.52 29.98
C GLY A 628 25.38 -33.47 30.29
N SER A 629 26.54 -33.54 29.65
CA SER A 629 27.57 -32.50 29.72
C SER A 629 27.28 -31.36 28.75
N CYS A 630 27.81 -30.16 29.02
CA CYS A 630 27.64 -28.99 28.18
C CYS A 630 29.00 -28.51 27.66
N TRP A 631 29.09 -28.29 26.36
CA TRP A 631 30.24 -27.74 25.66
C TRP A 631 29.98 -26.27 25.33
N VAL A 632 30.95 -25.41 25.62
CA VAL A 632 30.86 -23.96 25.38
C VAL A 632 32.02 -23.53 24.50
N GLY A 633 31.72 -23.07 23.30
CA GLY A 633 32.69 -22.52 22.35
C GLY A 633 32.73 -20.99 22.39
N GLY A 634 33.92 -20.42 22.23
CA GLY A 634 34.13 -18.98 22.06
C GLY A 634 35.44 -18.69 21.33
N GLU A 635 35.88 -17.43 21.33
CA GLU A 635 37.09 -16.99 20.62
C GLU A 635 38.40 -17.60 21.16
N GLN A 636 38.39 -18.11 22.39
CA GLN A 636 39.58 -18.65 23.06
C GLN A 636 39.65 -20.18 23.07
N GLY A 637 38.72 -20.86 22.39
CA GLY A 637 38.65 -22.32 22.28
C GLY A 637 37.37 -22.91 22.85
N LEU A 638 37.44 -24.18 23.21
CA LEU A 638 36.31 -25.01 23.61
C LEU A 638 36.40 -25.43 25.08
N VAL A 639 35.39 -25.11 25.87
CA VAL A 639 35.32 -25.42 27.30
C VAL A 639 34.30 -26.54 27.56
N HIS A 640 34.68 -27.54 28.37
CA HIS A 640 33.82 -28.68 28.71
C HIS A 640 33.32 -28.62 30.16
N PHE A 641 32.00 -28.63 30.33
CA PHE A 641 31.31 -28.72 31.61
C PHE A 641 30.69 -30.10 31.79
N LYS A 642 31.30 -30.95 32.61
CA LYS A 642 30.82 -32.33 32.81
C LYS A 642 29.46 -32.42 33.50
N LYS A 643 29.18 -31.55 34.47
CA LYS A 643 27.89 -31.47 35.17
C LYS A 643 27.41 -30.02 35.25
N PRO A 644 26.79 -29.49 34.19
CA PRO A 644 26.40 -28.09 34.12
C PRO A 644 25.34 -27.67 35.16
N ASN A 645 24.65 -28.62 35.80
CA ASN A 645 23.59 -28.34 36.78
C ASN A 645 24.09 -28.05 38.20
N LEU A 646 25.40 -28.18 38.48
CA LEU A 646 25.97 -27.94 39.81
C LEU A 646 26.62 -26.55 39.88
N PRO A 647 26.30 -25.71 40.90
CA PRO A 647 26.81 -24.34 41.00
C PRO A 647 28.34 -24.17 41.13
N ALA A 648 29.07 -25.25 41.39
CA ALA A 648 30.46 -25.21 41.89
C ALA A 648 31.49 -26.02 41.07
N GLU A 649 31.13 -26.62 39.93
CA GLU A 649 32.10 -27.44 39.18
C GLU A 649 32.99 -26.59 38.25
N ALA A 650 34.30 -26.83 38.37
CA ALA A 650 35.33 -26.28 37.50
C ALA A 650 35.18 -26.85 36.09
N ALA A 651 35.19 -25.97 35.11
CA ALA A 651 35.29 -26.37 33.72
C ALA A 651 36.63 -27.10 33.51
N GLY A 652 36.65 -28.06 32.58
CA GLY A 652 37.93 -28.61 32.11
C GLY A 652 38.80 -27.52 31.49
N PRO A 653 40.13 -27.70 31.41
CA PRO A 653 40.97 -26.78 30.65
C PRO A 653 40.44 -26.66 29.21
N PRO A 654 40.51 -25.47 28.59
CA PRO A 654 40.01 -25.28 27.24
C PRO A 654 40.72 -26.25 26.29
N ALA A 655 39.93 -27.11 25.65
CA ALA A 655 40.36 -27.87 24.50
C ALA A 655 40.44 -26.92 23.29
N LEU A 656 41.26 -27.26 22.28
CA LEU A 656 41.34 -26.46 21.05
C LEU A 656 41.63 -24.97 21.32
N ALA A 657 42.53 -24.69 22.26
CA ALA A 657 42.83 -23.33 22.71
C ALA A 657 43.31 -22.43 21.56
N LYS A 658 42.88 -21.16 21.56
CA LYS A 658 43.15 -20.13 20.54
C LYS A 658 42.46 -20.33 19.19
N LEU A 659 41.54 -21.29 19.08
CA LEU A 659 40.66 -21.40 17.92
C LEU A 659 39.34 -20.68 18.20
N ASN A 660 38.84 -19.93 17.22
CA ASN A 660 37.56 -19.24 17.35
C ASN A 660 36.42 -20.19 16.99
N ILE A 661 35.74 -20.72 18.00
CA ILE A 661 34.73 -21.76 17.81
C ILE A 661 33.39 -21.14 17.43
N SER A 662 32.89 -21.47 16.24
CA SER A 662 31.64 -20.95 15.70
C SER A 662 30.50 -21.98 15.66
N ALA A 663 30.81 -23.26 15.44
CA ALA A 663 29.81 -24.32 15.30
C ALA A 663 30.16 -25.57 16.13
N LEU A 664 29.15 -26.11 16.82
CA LEU A 664 29.23 -27.33 17.61
C LEU A 664 28.11 -28.29 17.23
N ALA A 665 28.41 -29.58 17.10
CA ALA A 665 27.40 -30.62 16.90
C ALA A 665 27.85 -31.96 17.50
N GLU A 666 26.90 -32.79 17.91
CA GLU A 666 27.15 -34.16 18.37
C GLU A 666 26.70 -35.16 17.30
N ASP A 667 27.53 -36.17 17.03
CA ASP A 667 27.16 -37.27 16.14
C ASP A 667 26.45 -38.42 16.88
N GLY A 668 25.87 -39.36 16.13
CA GLY A 668 25.14 -40.50 16.71
C GLY A 668 25.99 -41.48 17.53
N SER A 669 27.32 -41.32 17.57
CA SER A 669 28.24 -42.11 18.41
C SER A 669 28.66 -41.38 19.69
N GLY A 670 28.18 -40.15 19.90
CA GLY A 670 28.57 -39.28 21.02
C GLY A 670 29.88 -38.51 20.77
N GLY A 671 30.38 -38.48 19.53
CA GLY A 671 31.52 -37.67 19.14
C GLY A 671 31.11 -36.22 18.86
N VAL A 672 31.94 -35.26 19.29
CA VAL A 672 31.68 -33.84 19.09
C VAL A 672 32.43 -33.32 17.86
N TRP A 673 31.70 -32.67 16.96
CA TRP A 673 32.20 -31.90 15.83
C TRP A 673 32.34 -30.44 16.22
N VAL A 674 33.43 -29.83 15.77
CA VAL A 674 33.78 -28.43 16.03
C VAL A 674 34.17 -27.78 14.71
N GLY A 675 33.48 -26.69 14.37
CA GLY A 675 33.83 -25.80 13.28
C GLY A 675 34.34 -24.47 13.80
N THR A 676 35.35 -23.92 13.14
CA THR A 676 35.95 -22.65 13.52
C THR A 676 35.60 -21.52 12.54
N HIS A 677 35.78 -20.28 13.00
CA HIS A 677 35.63 -19.08 12.18
C HIS A 677 36.70 -19.00 11.08
N GLU A 678 37.86 -19.63 11.29
CA GLU A 678 38.95 -19.72 10.31
C GLU A 678 38.73 -20.82 9.26
N GLY A 679 37.63 -21.57 9.32
CA GLY A 679 37.32 -22.63 8.35
C GLY A 679 37.93 -24.00 8.68
N GLU A 680 38.42 -24.19 9.90
CA GLU A 680 38.95 -25.48 10.35
C GLU A 680 37.84 -26.38 10.91
N LEU A 681 37.91 -27.67 10.56
CA LEU A 681 36.99 -28.69 11.07
C LEU A 681 37.73 -29.71 11.96
N TRP A 682 37.19 -29.94 13.14
CA TRP A 682 37.74 -30.86 14.14
C TRP A 682 36.67 -31.87 14.58
N HIS A 683 37.09 -33.11 14.81
CA HIS A 683 36.20 -34.17 15.28
C HIS A 683 36.79 -34.89 16.49
N GLN A 684 35.96 -35.11 17.51
CA GLN A 684 36.33 -35.86 18.69
C GLN A 684 35.97 -37.34 18.53
N ILE A 685 36.99 -38.19 18.37
CA ILE A 685 36.83 -39.65 18.28
C ILE A 685 37.46 -40.29 19.51
N LYS A 686 36.66 -41.01 20.30
CA LYS A 686 37.12 -41.68 21.55
C LYS A 686 37.89 -40.74 22.48
N GLY A 687 37.41 -39.50 22.62
CA GLY A 687 38.01 -38.46 23.49
C GLY A 687 39.25 -37.76 22.95
N ARG A 688 39.72 -38.09 21.74
CA ARG A 688 40.84 -37.40 21.07
C ARG A 688 40.33 -36.48 19.96
N TRP A 689 40.86 -35.27 19.91
CA TRP A 689 40.59 -34.30 18.86
C TRP A 689 41.44 -34.57 17.63
N LEU A 690 40.81 -34.73 16.47
CA LEU A 690 41.47 -34.98 15.19
C LEU A 690 41.06 -33.89 14.18
N PRO A 691 42.03 -33.13 13.64
CA PRO A 691 41.75 -32.14 12.59
C PRO A 691 41.42 -32.86 11.28
N GLN A 692 40.43 -32.36 10.56
CA GLN A 692 39.99 -32.90 9.28
C GLN A 692 40.73 -32.20 8.13
N THR A 693 42.02 -32.51 7.98
CA THR A 693 42.91 -31.85 7.00
C THR A 693 42.50 -32.04 5.53
N ASN A 694 41.59 -32.97 5.24
CA ASN A 694 41.05 -33.20 3.89
C ASN A 694 39.98 -32.17 3.49
N LEU A 695 39.58 -31.29 4.43
CA LEU A 695 38.63 -30.22 4.21
C LEU A 695 39.15 -28.97 4.93
N ILE A 696 39.84 -28.10 4.18
CA ILE A 696 40.27 -26.78 4.65
C ILE A 696 39.46 -25.77 3.86
N LEU A 697 38.66 -24.99 4.57
CA LEU A 697 37.74 -24.01 3.98
C LEU A 697 38.35 -22.61 4.11
N GLY A 698 38.11 -21.73 3.15
CA GLY A 698 38.58 -20.34 3.20
C GLY A 698 37.71 -19.42 4.06
N HIS A 699 36.60 -19.94 4.60
CA HIS A 699 35.53 -19.18 5.21
C HIS A 699 35.03 -19.84 6.49
N ALA A 700 34.40 -19.05 7.37
CA ALA A 700 33.86 -19.51 8.64
C ALA A 700 32.84 -20.64 8.47
N ILE A 701 32.95 -21.66 9.31
CA ILE A 701 31.96 -22.73 9.42
C ILE A 701 30.81 -22.23 10.29
N THR A 702 29.62 -22.09 9.71
CA THR A 702 28.47 -21.46 10.39
C THR A 702 27.51 -22.49 11.00
N ALA A 703 27.46 -23.71 10.47
CA ALA A 703 26.66 -24.80 11.05
C ALA A 703 27.22 -26.18 10.66
N ILE A 704 27.02 -27.15 11.55
CA ILE A 704 27.39 -28.56 11.33
C ILE A 704 26.20 -29.42 11.73
N VAL A 705 25.76 -30.31 10.84
CA VAL A 705 24.64 -31.23 11.12
C VAL A 705 25.01 -32.65 10.69
N PRO A 706 25.33 -33.55 11.63
CA PRO A 706 25.52 -34.97 11.35
C PRO A 706 24.19 -35.65 10.95
N ASP A 707 24.23 -36.47 9.90
CA ASP A 707 23.13 -37.33 9.44
C ASP A 707 23.26 -38.73 10.08
N LYS A 708 22.12 -39.42 10.20
CA LYS A 708 21.99 -40.79 10.74
C LYS A 708 22.78 -41.83 9.94
N LYS A 709 23.15 -41.52 8.69
CA LYS A 709 23.92 -42.40 7.80
C LYS A 709 25.45 -42.23 7.91
N GLY A 710 25.94 -41.40 8.83
CA GLY A 710 27.37 -41.12 9.00
C GLY A 710 27.94 -40.10 8.00
N LEU A 711 27.07 -39.39 7.28
CA LEU A 711 27.41 -38.20 6.51
C LEU A 711 27.25 -36.96 7.40
N THR A 712 28.07 -35.94 7.21
CA THR A 712 27.99 -34.69 7.96
C THR A 712 27.82 -33.53 7.00
N TRP A 713 26.79 -32.71 7.22
CA TRP A 713 26.56 -31.48 6.48
C TRP A 713 27.32 -30.34 7.13
N ILE A 714 28.05 -29.57 6.34
CA ILE A 714 28.88 -28.46 6.80
C ILE A 714 28.50 -27.23 5.99
N ALA A 715 27.98 -26.22 6.67
CA ALA A 715 27.64 -24.93 6.10
C ALA A 715 28.77 -23.92 6.32
N THR A 716 28.95 -23.03 5.34
CA THR A 716 29.95 -21.97 5.38
C THR A 716 29.33 -20.62 5.16
N GLU A 717 30.04 -19.57 5.58
CA GLU A 717 29.62 -18.19 5.35
C GLU A 717 29.85 -17.73 3.89
N GLY A 718 30.53 -18.47 3.02
CA GLY A 718 30.83 -17.95 1.67
C GLY A 718 31.01 -18.97 0.56
N GLU A 719 31.13 -20.25 0.88
CA GLU A 719 31.34 -21.34 -0.08
C GLU A 719 30.12 -22.27 -0.19
N GLY A 720 28.99 -21.94 0.44
CA GLY A 720 27.81 -22.80 0.42
C GLY A 720 27.92 -24.01 1.35
N LEU A 721 27.44 -25.16 0.88
CA LEU A 721 27.19 -26.37 1.67
C LEU A 721 28.04 -27.55 1.20
N TYR A 722 28.72 -28.20 2.13
CA TYR A 722 29.47 -29.42 1.89
C TYR A 722 28.79 -30.64 2.51
N GLN A 723 28.80 -31.74 1.78
CA GLN A 723 28.45 -33.07 2.29
C GLN A 723 29.75 -33.85 2.53
N TYR A 724 30.06 -34.14 3.79
CA TYR A 724 31.34 -34.68 4.23
C TYR A 724 31.18 -36.05 4.89
N SER A 725 32.23 -36.88 4.83
CA SER A 725 32.34 -38.15 5.58
C SER A 725 33.79 -38.32 6.04
N THR A 726 34.62 -38.98 5.22
CA THR A 726 36.09 -38.97 5.31
C THR A 726 36.74 -38.08 4.24
N LEU A 727 35.98 -37.80 3.18
CA LEU A 727 36.28 -36.93 2.06
C LEU A 727 35.00 -36.16 1.69
N VAL A 728 35.15 -35.05 0.98
CA VAL A 728 34.01 -34.32 0.39
C VAL A 728 33.31 -35.22 -0.62
N GLN A 729 32.03 -35.49 -0.37
CA GLN A 729 31.18 -36.32 -1.23
C GLN A 729 30.46 -35.45 -2.28
N ALA A 730 30.00 -34.28 -1.85
CA ALA A 730 29.33 -33.31 -2.70
C ALA A 730 29.51 -31.89 -2.15
N HIS A 731 29.43 -30.91 -3.04
CA HIS A 731 29.50 -29.49 -2.75
C HIS A 731 28.35 -28.80 -3.47
N TYR A 732 27.62 -27.95 -2.76
CA TYR A 732 26.46 -27.22 -3.27
C TYR A 732 26.66 -25.73 -3.02
N ASP A 733 26.64 -24.97 -4.10
CA ASP A 733 26.79 -23.52 -4.13
C ASP A 733 25.70 -22.89 -5.03
N LYS A 734 25.83 -21.62 -5.37
CA LYS A 734 24.95 -20.95 -6.34
C LYS A 734 24.89 -21.62 -7.70
N SER A 735 26.00 -22.16 -8.19
CA SER A 735 26.04 -22.87 -9.46
C SER A 735 25.25 -24.19 -9.41
N SER A 736 25.09 -24.74 -8.20
CA SER A 736 24.41 -25.99 -7.91
C SER A 736 22.92 -25.84 -7.59
N GLY A 737 22.40 -24.60 -7.62
CA GLY A 737 20.97 -24.30 -7.43
C GLY A 737 20.61 -23.66 -6.08
N LEU A 738 21.56 -23.40 -5.19
CA LEU A 738 21.31 -22.51 -4.04
C LEU A 738 21.18 -21.06 -4.52
N LEU A 739 20.40 -20.22 -3.82
CA LEU A 739 20.32 -18.79 -4.17
C LEU A 739 21.38 -17.94 -3.45
N SER A 740 22.04 -18.48 -2.43
CA SER A 740 23.11 -17.81 -1.69
C SER A 740 24.14 -18.82 -1.18
N ASP A 741 25.42 -18.44 -1.28
CA ASP A 741 26.56 -19.22 -0.74
C ASP A 741 26.81 -18.90 0.75
N PHE A 742 26.15 -17.86 1.26
CA PHE A 742 26.23 -17.42 2.65
C PHE A 742 25.19 -18.19 3.47
N ILE A 743 25.55 -19.36 3.99
CA ILE A 743 24.65 -20.18 4.80
C ILE A 743 24.81 -19.79 6.27
N ARG A 744 23.69 -19.51 6.96
CA ARG A 744 23.69 -19.07 8.36
C ARG A 744 23.31 -20.18 9.33
N THR A 745 22.46 -21.11 8.91
CA THR A 745 21.96 -22.19 9.77
C THR A 745 21.46 -23.38 8.95
N LEU A 746 21.42 -24.54 9.59
CA LEU A 746 20.95 -25.80 9.02
C LEU A 746 19.98 -26.48 9.98
N TYR A 747 18.97 -27.15 9.45
CA TYR A 747 18.05 -27.99 10.20
C TYR A 747 17.74 -29.26 9.42
N LEU A 748 18.05 -30.43 9.99
CA LEU A 748 17.72 -31.73 9.40
C LEU A 748 16.46 -32.27 10.07
N ASP A 749 15.38 -32.40 9.30
CA ASP A 749 14.10 -32.89 9.83
C ASP A 749 14.09 -34.40 10.03
N ALA A 750 13.05 -34.89 10.73
CA ALA A 750 12.91 -36.31 11.04
C ALA A 750 12.72 -37.17 9.77
N GLU A 751 12.19 -36.59 8.69
CA GLU A 751 11.96 -37.23 7.39
C GLU A 751 13.20 -37.25 6.48
N GLY A 752 14.32 -36.65 6.93
CA GLY A 752 15.60 -36.61 6.24
C GLY A 752 15.73 -35.52 5.17
N ALA A 753 14.87 -34.50 5.17
CA ALA A 753 15.07 -33.30 4.37
C ALA A 753 15.92 -32.27 5.13
N LEU A 754 16.89 -31.69 4.44
CA LEU A 754 17.76 -30.65 4.97
C LEU A 754 17.18 -29.28 4.63
N TRP A 755 16.89 -28.49 5.65
CA TRP A 755 16.47 -27.10 5.56
C TRP A 755 17.68 -26.20 5.79
N ILE A 756 17.88 -25.25 4.87
CA ILE A 756 19.08 -24.43 4.77
C ILE A 756 18.65 -22.96 4.85
N GLY A 757 19.03 -22.30 5.95
CA GLY A 757 18.82 -20.88 6.13
C GLY A 757 19.99 -20.09 5.58
N THR A 758 19.73 -19.17 4.66
CA THR A 758 20.77 -18.39 3.98
C THR A 758 20.69 -16.90 4.29
N ALA A 759 21.78 -16.16 4.06
CA ALA A 759 21.78 -14.71 4.06
C ALA A 759 21.35 -14.20 2.67
N GLY A 760 20.19 -13.57 2.58
CA GLY A 760 19.65 -12.98 1.35
C GLY A 760 19.07 -13.94 0.31
N GLY A 761 19.29 -15.26 0.43
CA GLY A 761 18.78 -16.28 -0.50
C GLY A 761 17.51 -17.00 -0.05
N GLY A 762 16.96 -16.67 1.12
CA GLY A 762 15.76 -17.30 1.69
C GLY A 762 16.03 -18.67 2.33
N LEU A 763 14.98 -19.49 2.37
CA LEU A 763 14.99 -20.84 2.91
C LEU A 763 15.10 -21.84 1.75
N SER A 764 16.13 -22.69 1.75
CA SER A 764 16.21 -23.80 0.80
C SER A 764 15.91 -25.12 1.48
N ARG A 765 15.21 -26.01 0.80
CA ARG A 765 14.95 -27.38 1.21
C ARG A 765 15.63 -28.33 0.23
N MET A 766 16.45 -29.23 0.74
CA MET A 766 17.09 -30.27 -0.04
C MET A 766 16.60 -31.65 0.42
N ARG A 767 16.04 -32.42 -0.52
CA ARG A 767 15.59 -33.80 -0.27
C ARG A 767 15.96 -34.70 -1.44
N ASN A 768 16.64 -35.81 -1.17
CA ASN A 768 17.11 -36.75 -2.19
C ASN A 768 17.93 -36.07 -3.32
N GLY A 769 18.72 -35.04 -2.98
CA GLY A 769 19.52 -34.26 -3.95
C GLY A 769 18.74 -33.23 -4.77
N ILE A 770 17.43 -33.09 -4.56
CA ILE A 770 16.61 -32.05 -5.21
C ILE A 770 16.49 -30.86 -4.25
N THR A 771 16.88 -29.68 -4.73
CA THR A 771 16.81 -28.42 -3.99
C THR A 771 15.61 -27.60 -4.47
N ALA A 772 14.77 -27.17 -3.53
CA ALA A 772 13.72 -26.18 -3.74
C ALA A 772 13.97 -24.99 -2.83
N THR A 773 13.95 -23.78 -3.37
CA THR A 773 14.22 -22.55 -2.59
C THR A 773 12.98 -21.66 -2.55
N PHE A 774 12.76 -21.09 -1.37
CA PHE A 774 11.64 -20.22 -1.07
C PHE A 774 12.18 -18.86 -0.62
N THR A 775 11.64 -17.80 -1.20
CA THR A 775 12.02 -16.41 -0.94
C THR A 775 10.78 -15.57 -0.63
N THR A 776 10.95 -14.26 -0.46
CA THR A 776 9.85 -13.30 -0.40
C THR A 776 8.96 -13.30 -1.64
N ARG A 777 9.44 -13.81 -2.79
CA ARG A 777 8.61 -13.97 -4.00
C ARG A 777 7.54 -15.05 -3.83
N GLU A 778 7.89 -16.14 -3.16
CA GLU A 778 6.99 -17.25 -2.84
C GLU A 778 6.26 -17.03 -1.51
N GLY A 779 6.44 -15.87 -0.88
CA GLY A 779 5.66 -15.42 0.28
C GLY A 779 6.36 -15.50 1.64
N LEU A 780 7.66 -15.82 1.70
CA LEU A 780 8.41 -15.67 2.97
C LEU A 780 8.41 -14.21 3.45
N SER A 781 8.52 -14.00 4.76
CA SER A 781 8.59 -12.67 5.37
C SER A 781 9.90 -11.93 5.07
N GLU A 782 10.99 -12.67 4.89
CA GLU A 782 12.30 -12.16 4.55
C GLU A 782 13.18 -13.23 3.88
N ASN A 783 14.34 -12.81 3.37
CA ASN A 783 15.30 -13.70 2.72
C ASN A 783 16.54 -14.01 3.56
N THR A 784 16.64 -13.51 4.79
CA THR A 784 17.76 -13.82 5.69
C THR A 784 17.26 -14.71 6.82
N ILE A 785 17.61 -15.99 6.79
CA ILE A 785 17.16 -16.96 7.78
C ILE A 785 18.36 -17.33 8.66
N SER A 786 18.40 -16.81 9.88
CA SER A 786 19.48 -17.01 10.87
C SER A 786 19.23 -18.20 11.79
N GLN A 787 17.97 -18.55 12.07
CA GLN A 787 17.60 -19.62 12.99
C GLN A 787 16.42 -20.43 12.42
N ILE A 788 16.42 -21.75 12.58
CA ILE A 788 15.33 -22.64 12.17
C ILE A 788 15.02 -23.59 13.32
N LEU A 789 13.78 -23.61 13.80
CA LEU A 789 13.27 -24.53 14.81
C LEU A 789 11.97 -25.18 14.33
N GLU A 790 11.73 -26.45 14.66
CA GLU A 790 10.47 -27.14 14.34
C GLU A 790 9.65 -27.36 15.62
N ASP A 791 8.38 -26.97 15.61
CA ASP A 791 7.45 -27.29 16.71
C ASP A 791 6.90 -28.72 16.63
N ASP A 792 6.10 -29.12 17.61
CA ASP A 792 5.53 -30.49 17.64
C ASP A 792 4.37 -30.69 16.64
N GLU A 793 3.93 -29.64 15.94
CA GLU A 793 2.86 -29.67 14.95
C GLU A 793 3.38 -29.68 13.50
N GLY A 794 4.70 -29.69 13.31
CA GLY A 794 5.33 -29.66 12.00
C GLY A 794 5.30 -28.27 11.35
N ARG A 795 5.34 -27.19 12.13
CA ARG A 795 5.65 -25.84 11.62
C ARG A 795 7.12 -25.52 11.85
N LEU A 796 7.72 -24.91 10.84
CA LEU A 796 9.05 -24.32 10.93
C LEU A 796 8.93 -22.88 11.41
N TRP A 797 9.66 -22.56 12.46
CA TRP A 797 9.82 -21.24 13.01
C TRP A 797 11.17 -20.69 12.60
N LEU A 798 11.14 -19.62 11.81
CA LEU A 798 12.28 -19.03 11.14
C LEU A 798 12.64 -17.70 11.80
N GLY A 799 13.82 -17.59 12.41
CA GLY A 799 14.34 -16.34 12.97
C GLY A 799 15.23 -15.63 11.95
N GLY A 800 15.01 -14.34 11.72
CA GLY A 800 15.75 -13.52 10.76
C GLY A 800 16.03 -12.11 11.29
N ASN A 801 16.24 -11.16 10.38
CA ASN A 801 16.53 -9.76 10.71
C ASN A 801 15.24 -8.93 10.94
N ARG A 802 14.07 -9.44 10.51
CA ARG A 802 12.75 -8.81 10.63
C ARG A 802 11.81 -9.63 11.52
N GLY A 803 12.38 -10.31 12.51
CA GLY A 803 11.65 -11.02 13.54
C GLY A 803 11.63 -12.53 13.32
N ILE A 804 10.55 -13.16 13.80
CA ILE A 804 10.33 -14.60 13.74
C ILE A 804 9.12 -14.89 12.86
N ALA A 805 9.19 -15.90 11.99
CA ALA A 805 8.07 -16.31 11.15
C ALA A 805 7.76 -17.81 11.30
N ALA A 806 6.51 -18.14 11.58
CA ALA A 806 6.03 -19.52 11.62
C ALA A 806 5.40 -19.91 10.28
N VAL A 807 5.84 -21.01 9.68
CA VAL A 807 5.33 -21.52 8.40
C VAL A 807 5.10 -23.02 8.48
N SER A 808 4.02 -23.50 7.85
CA SER A 808 3.73 -24.93 7.79
C SER A 808 4.76 -25.67 6.94
N LYS A 809 5.39 -26.70 7.49
CA LYS A 809 6.31 -27.59 6.74
C LYS A 809 5.56 -28.27 5.59
N HIS A 810 4.29 -28.62 5.80
CA HIS A 810 3.44 -29.21 4.77
C HIS A 810 3.18 -28.26 3.61
N GLU A 811 2.87 -26.98 3.87
CA GLU A 811 2.65 -26.00 2.80
C GLU A 811 3.93 -25.74 2.00
N LEU A 812 5.09 -25.69 2.65
CA LEU A 812 6.39 -25.58 1.96
C LEU A 812 6.65 -26.79 1.05
N ASP A 813 6.26 -27.99 1.49
CA ASP A 813 6.35 -29.20 0.68
C ASP A 813 5.39 -29.18 -0.52
N GLU A 814 4.17 -28.66 -0.35
CA GLU A 814 3.21 -28.47 -1.45
C GLU A 814 3.67 -27.42 -2.45
N LEU A 815 4.31 -26.35 -1.96
CA LEU A 815 4.93 -25.31 -2.77
C LEU A 815 6.10 -25.88 -3.59
N ALA A 816 6.98 -26.68 -2.98
CA ALA A 816 8.06 -27.37 -3.69
C ALA A 816 7.53 -28.35 -4.75
N ALA A 817 6.36 -28.95 -4.53
CA ALA A 817 5.69 -29.82 -5.49
C ALA A 817 4.90 -29.07 -6.57
N GLY A 818 4.83 -27.74 -6.52
CA GLY A 818 4.08 -26.90 -7.46
C GLY A 818 2.56 -26.99 -7.33
N LYS A 819 2.04 -27.50 -6.21
CA LYS A 819 0.57 -27.59 -5.96
C LYS A 819 -0.03 -26.25 -5.54
N ILE A 820 0.75 -25.44 -4.84
CA ILE A 820 0.41 -24.07 -4.46
C ILE A 820 1.50 -23.13 -4.98
N SER A 821 1.17 -21.86 -5.21
CA SER A 821 2.08 -20.87 -5.78
C SER A 821 2.81 -20.01 -4.75
N ALA A 822 2.32 -19.95 -3.51
CA ALA A 822 2.90 -19.17 -2.42
C ALA A 822 2.47 -19.69 -1.05
N VAL A 823 3.28 -19.41 -0.04
CA VAL A 823 2.98 -19.62 1.39
C VAL A 823 2.77 -18.28 2.10
N TYR A 824 2.16 -18.30 3.28
CA TYR A 824 1.89 -17.07 4.04
C TYR A 824 2.29 -17.27 5.51
N PRO A 825 3.60 -17.18 5.81
CA PRO A 825 4.10 -17.34 7.17
C PRO A 825 3.49 -16.32 8.13
N GLN A 826 3.26 -16.76 9.36
CA GLN A 826 2.89 -15.88 10.45
C GLN A 826 4.14 -15.20 10.98
N ALA A 827 4.41 -13.98 10.52
CA ALA A 827 5.51 -13.15 11.00
C ALA A 827 5.21 -12.53 12.37
N TYR A 828 6.25 -12.25 13.15
CA TYR A 828 6.20 -11.73 14.51
C TYR A 828 7.40 -10.81 14.73
N GLY A 829 7.18 -9.64 15.31
CA GLY A 829 8.21 -8.63 15.53
C GLY A 829 8.00 -7.82 16.81
N ARG A 830 8.45 -6.56 16.81
CA ARG A 830 8.30 -5.64 17.96
C ARG A 830 6.83 -5.44 18.34
N ALA A 831 5.94 -5.43 17.34
CA ALA A 831 4.49 -5.30 17.56
C ALA A 831 3.87 -6.46 18.37
N GLU A 832 4.57 -7.59 18.51
CA GLU A 832 4.15 -8.74 19.30
C GLU A 832 4.91 -8.91 20.62
N GLY A 833 5.76 -7.94 20.96
CA GLY A 833 6.45 -7.85 22.26
C GLY A 833 7.94 -8.19 22.23
N MET A 834 8.55 -8.40 21.06
CA MET A 834 9.99 -8.62 20.95
C MET A 834 10.78 -7.34 21.26
N LEU A 835 11.86 -7.44 22.04
CA LEU A 835 12.78 -6.32 22.33
C LEU A 835 13.58 -5.89 21.08
N SER A 836 13.93 -6.85 20.22
CA SER A 836 14.56 -6.64 18.92
C SER A 836 13.97 -7.60 17.91
N GLU A 837 13.83 -7.16 16.66
CA GLU A 837 13.41 -8.04 15.55
C GLU A 837 14.59 -8.85 15.01
N GLU A 838 15.81 -8.41 15.26
CA GLU A 838 17.00 -9.06 14.73
C GLU A 838 17.38 -10.26 15.60
N CYS A 839 17.11 -11.45 15.08
CA CYS A 839 17.59 -12.72 15.62
C CYS A 839 19.07 -12.88 15.29
N THR A 840 19.87 -13.30 16.27
CA THR A 840 21.31 -13.50 16.06
C THR A 840 21.57 -14.74 15.20
N GLY A 841 22.76 -14.83 14.62
CA GLY A 841 23.17 -15.95 13.78
C GLY A 841 24.66 -15.91 13.45
N GLY A 842 25.15 -16.94 12.76
CA GLY A 842 26.58 -17.14 12.52
C GLY A 842 27.26 -18.07 13.53
N PHE A 843 26.52 -18.47 14.58
CA PHE A 843 26.93 -19.49 15.54
C PHE A 843 25.89 -20.62 15.56
N PHE A 844 26.35 -21.86 15.79
CA PHE A 844 25.47 -23.03 15.80
C PHE A 844 25.76 -23.91 17.03
N PRO A 845 24.72 -24.36 17.77
CA PRO A 845 23.29 -24.20 17.52
C PRO A 845 22.76 -22.77 17.70
N ALA A 846 21.93 -22.31 16.75
CA ALA A 846 21.48 -20.91 16.68
C ALA A 846 20.19 -20.62 17.47
N GLY A 847 19.51 -21.63 18.02
CA GLY A 847 18.27 -21.51 18.80
C GLY A 847 18.00 -22.79 19.59
N LEU A 848 17.02 -22.76 20.49
CA LEU A 848 16.77 -23.87 21.42
C LEU A 848 15.28 -24.23 21.50
N LYS A 849 14.97 -25.52 21.27
CA LYS A 849 13.68 -26.11 21.64
C LYS A 849 13.84 -26.85 22.96
N THR A 850 13.10 -26.46 23.97
CA THR A 850 13.17 -27.10 25.29
C THR A 850 12.39 -28.42 25.32
N LYS A 851 12.64 -29.25 26.33
CA LYS A 851 11.88 -30.49 26.59
C LYS A 851 10.40 -30.25 26.86
N SER A 852 10.03 -29.04 27.28
CA SER A 852 8.63 -28.62 27.46
C SER A 852 7.94 -28.20 26.16
N GLY A 853 8.66 -28.15 25.04
CA GLY A 853 8.13 -27.75 23.73
C GLY A 853 8.17 -26.23 23.49
N LEU A 854 8.78 -25.44 24.38
CA LEU A 854 8.96 -24.00 24.16
C LEU A 854 10.12 -23.74 23.19
N LEU A 855 9.99 -22.71 22.37
CA LEU A 855 11.01 -22.29 21.41
C LEU A 855 11.68 -21.02 21.89
N TRP A 856 13.01 -21.04 22.00
CA TRP A 856 13.84 -19.94 22.48
C TRP A 856 14.72 -19.44 21.35
N PHE A 857 14.55 -18.17 21.01
CA PHE A 857 15.29 -17.44 19.98
C PHE A 857 16.22 -16.43 20.65
N SER A 858 17.48 -16.44 20.23
CA SER A 858 18.45 -15.42 20.62
C SER A 858 18.34 -14.20 19.70
N THR A 859 18.43 -12.99 20.27
CA THR A 859 18.26 -11.71 19.55
C THR A 859 19.35 -10.71 19.93
N SER A 860 19.47 -9.62 19.15
CA SER A 860 20.47 -8.57 19.41
C SER A 860 20.25 -7.79 20.71
N LYS A 861 19.04 -7.85 21.31
CA LYS A 861 18.72 -7.21 22.61
C LYS A 861 18.21 -8.18 23.68
N GLY A 862 18.53 -9.47 23.59
CA GLY A 862 18.14 -10.47 24.59
C GLY A 862 17.56 -11.74 24.00
N ILE A 863 16.59 -12.35 24.69
CA ILE A 863 15.99 -13.64 24.33
C ILE A 863 14.48 -13.48 24.12
N VAL A 864 13.95 -14.18 23.13
CA VAL A 864 12.51 -14.29 22.88
C VAL A 864 12.08 -15.74 23.03
N VAL A 865 11.02 -15.97 23.80
CA VAL A 865 10.45 -17.30 24.04
C VAL A 865 9.03 -17.36 23.49
N VAL A 866 8.77 -18.44 22.76
CA VAL A 866 7.50 -18.73 22.10
C VAL A 866 6.93 -20.02 22.65
N ASP A 867 5.65 -20.00 22.99
CA ASP A 867 4.87 -21.22 23.17
C ASP A 867 4.18 -21.55 21.84
N PRO A 868 4.63 -22.57 21.10
CA PRO A 868 4.06 -22.88 19.80
C PRO A 868 2.69 -23.56 19.91
N ARG A 869 2.30 -24.10 21.08
CA ARG A 869 1.09 -24.90 21.22
C ARG A 869 -0.16 -24.09 20.84
N PRO A 870 -1.10 -24.69 20.07
CA PRO A 870 -2.29 -24.01 19.62
C PRO A 870 -3.15 -23.66 20.83
N ARG A 871 -3.42 -22.37 21.01
CA ARG A 871 -4.50 -21.95 21.92
C ARG A 871 -5.81 -22.12 21.15
N PRO A 872 -6.84 -22.75 21.72
CA PRO A 872 -8.14 -22.85 21.06
C PRO A 872 -8.70 -21.43 20.89
N THR A 873 -8.45 -20.82 19.74
CA THR A 873 -9.12 -19.59 19.34
C THR A 873 -10.33 -20.00 18.54
N GLY A 874 -11.50 -19.90 19.18
CA GLY A 874 -12.78 -19.88 18.47
C GLY A 874 -12.96 -18.58 17.67
N SER A 875 -11.90 -18.12 17.00
CA SER A 875 -11.89 -16.88 16.23
C SER A 875 -12.99 -16.98 15.18
N PRO A 876 -14.03 -16.13 15.24
CA PRO A 876 -15.08 -16.16 14.25
C PRO A 876 -14.49 -15.91 12.86
N SER A 877 -15.14 -16.45 11.82
CA SER A 877 -14.79 -16.12 10.44
C SER A 877 -14.90 -14.60 10.24
N PRO A 878 -13.95 -13.95 9.55
CA PRO A 878 -13.98 -12.51 9.34
C PRO A 878 -15.23 -12.11 8.54
N SER A 879 -15.85 -10.98 8.90
CA SER A 879 -16.95 -10.42 8.10
C SER A 879 -16.36 -9.68 6.89
N THR A 880 -16.57 -10.21 5.69
CA THR A 880 -16.09 -9.56 4.45
C THR A 880 -17.09 -8.50 4.00
N VAL A 881 -16.63 -7.29 3.71
CA VAL A 881 -17.46 -6.15 3.27
C VAL A 881 -16.83 -5.46 2.07
N ILE A 882 -17.65 -5.11 1.06
CA ILE A 882 -17.23 -4.22 -0.04
C ILE A 882 -17.55 -2.80 0.40
N GLU A 883 -16.52 -1.96 0.50
CA GLU A 883 -16.66 -0.62 1.08
C GLU A 883 -17.01 0.43 0.04
N GLU A 884 -16.33 0.39 -1.11
CA GLU A 884 -16.44 1.42 -2.14
C GLU A 884 -16.21 0.81 -3.53
N VAL A 885 -16.90 1.35 -4.53
CA VAL A 885 -16.63 1.11 -5.93
C VAL A 885 -16.30 2.44 -6.62
N LEU A 886 -15.12 2.52 -7.20
CA LEU A 886 -14.65 3.69 -7.94
C LEU A 886 -14.66 3.38 -9.44
N LEU A 887 -15.22 4.31 -10.20
CA LEU A 887 -15.21 4.32 -11.65
C LEU A 887 -14.30 5.48 -12.09
N ASP A 888 -13.21 5.17 -12.78
CA ASP A 888 -12.22 6.16 -13.24
C ASP A 888 -11.66 7.06 -12.12
N GLY A 889 -11.54 6.51 -10.91
CA GLY A 889 -11.04 7.22 -9.72
C GLY A 889 -12.09 8.10 -9.02
N VAL A 890 -13.32 8.15 -9.53
CA VAL A 890 -14.45 8.86 -8.92
C VAL A 890 -15.38 7.85 -8.25
N VAL A 891 -15.83 8.14 -7.03
CA VAL A 891 -16.86 7.34 -6.34
C VAL A 891 -18.14 7.41 -7.18
N GLY A 892 -18.65 6.26 -7.64
CA GLY A 892 -19.82 6.22 -8.52
C GLY A 892 -21.03 6.90 -7.87
N ALA A 893 -21.66 7.86 -8.58
CA ALA A 893 -22.82 8.59 -8.08
C ALA A 893 -24.02 7.69 -7.75
N GLU A 894 -24.16 6.55 -8.45
CA GLU A 894 -25.19 5.53 -8.17
C GLU A 894 -24.90 4.74 -6.88
N PHE A 895 -23.64 4.60 -6.46
CA PHE A 895 -23.27 3.90 -5.21
C PHE A 895 -23.62 4.72 -3.96
N ARG A 896 -23.57 6.07 -4.05
CA ARG A 896 -24.13 6.95 -3.00
C ARG A 896 -25.64 6.77 -2.83
N SER A 897 -26.35 6.36 -3.88
CA SER A 897 -27.81 6.19 -3.86
C SER A 897 -28.24 4.78 -3.45
N SER A 898 -27.42 3.75 -3.68
CA SER A 898 -27.78 2.37 -3.32
C SER A 898 -27.32 1.97 -1.92
N VAL A 899 -26.27 2.60 -1.37
CA VAL A 899 -25.99 2.53 0.09
C VAL A 899 -27.00 3.37 0.89
N HIS A 900 -27.78 4.23 0.25
CA HIS A 900 -28.73 5.18 0.87
C HIS A 900 -30.12 5.08 0.22
N GLY A 901 -30.72 3.88 0.25
CA GLY A 901 -32.10 3.69 -0.20
C GLY A 901 -33.09 4.50 0.64
N VAL A 902 -33.50 5.65 0.09
CA VAL A 902 -34.71 6.37 0.52
C VAL A 902 -35.91 5.54 0.06
N ASP A 903 -36.60 4.89 0.99
CA ASP A 903 -38.01 4.51 0.79
C ASP A 903 -38.79 4.74 2.08
N GLY A 904 -39.45 5.90 2.15
CA GLY A 904 -40.60 6.09 3.01
C GLY A 904 -41.78 5.32 2.43
N GLY A 905 -42.08 4.15 2.98
CA GLY A 905 -43.28 3.39 2.61
C GLY A 905 -43.33 2.01 3.26
N ALA A 906 -44.17 1.86 4.28
CA ALA A 906 -44.48 0.57 4.89
C ALA A 906 -45.02 -0.42 3.84
N GLY A 907 -44.37 -1.58 3.68
CA GLY A 907 -44.93 -2.68 2.89
C GLY A 907 -43.97 -3.83 2.60
N ASN A 908 -44.06 -4.87 3.44
CA ASN A 908 -43.73 -6.28 3.20
C ASN A 908 -42.32 -6.68 2.71
N SER A 909 -41.67 -7.45 3.59
CA SER A 909 -40.60 -8.38 3.34
C SER A 909 -40.90 -9.37 2.19
N ARG A 910 -40.12 -9.30 1.11
CA ARG A 910 -39.71 -10.43 0.27
C ARG A 910 -38.55 -10.01 -0.65
N GLU A 911 -37.48 -10.81 -0.60
CA GLU A 911 -36.32 -10.83 -1.50
C GLU A 911 -35.36 -9.63 -1.45
N LYS A 912 -34.18 -9.83 -0.83
CA LYS A 912 -32.99 -9.00 -1.06
C LYS A 912 -32.63 -9.11 -2.54
N GLU A 913 -33.15 -8.24 -3.39
CA GLU A 913 -32.61 -8.03 -4.74
C GLU A 913 -31.13 -7.70 -4.58
N GLN A 914 -30.26 -8.50 -5.19
CA GLN A 914 -28.84 -8.19 -5.27
C GLN A 914 -28.73 -6.86 -6.02
N GLU A 915 -28.23 -5.80 -5.37
CA GLU A 915 -27.98 -4.52 -6.02
C GLU A 915 -27.05 -4.74 -7.22
N ILE A 916 -27.58 -4.48 -8.42
CA ILE A 916 -26.83 -4.53 -9.67
C ILE A 916 -26.36 -3.12 -10.00
N LEU A 917 -25.07 -2.85 -9.84
CA LEU A 917 -24.45 -1.59 -10.24
C LEU A 917 -24.35 -1.54 -11.77
N ARG A 918 -24.94 -0.50 -12.38
CA ARG A 918 -24.91 -0.31 -13.83
C ARG A 918 -23.75 0.60 -14.22
N ILE A 919 -22.85 0.08 -15.05
CA ILE A 919 -21.71 0.82 -15.56
C ILE A 919 -22.06 1.34 -16.96
N PRO A 920 -21.87 2.65 -17.23
CA PRO A 920 -22.14 3.23 -18.55
C PRO A 920 -21.22 2.62 -19.63
N PRO A 921 -21.60 2.74 -20.92
CA PRO A 921 -20.78 2.25 -22.02
C PRO A 921 -19.46 3.03 -22.12
N GLY A 922 -18.33 2.33 -22.12
CA GLY A 922 -17.02 2.96 -22.21
C GLY A 922 -15.87 2.07 -21.76
N LYS A 923 -14.64 2.57 -21.87
CA LYS A 923 -13.48 1.97 -21.23
C LYS A 923 -13.32 2.61 -19.86
N HIS A 924 -13.97 2.04 -18.86
CA HIS A 924 -13.89 2.49 -17.48
C HIS A 924 -12.89 1.63 -16.69
N ARG A 925 -12.05 2.29 -15.91
CA ARG A 925 -11.24 1.64 -14.87
C ARG A 925 -12.12 1.41 -13.66
N LEU A 926 -12.31 0.15 -13.30
CA LEU A 926 -13.11 -0.27 -12.15
C LEU A 926 -12.17 -0.62 -10.98
N GLU A 927 -12.38 0.04 -9.84
CA GLU A 927 -11.70 -0.27 -8.59
C GLU A 927 -12.72 -0.68 -7.55
N LEU A 928 -12.57 -1.86 -6.97
CA LEU A 928 -13.42 -2.33 -5.88
C LEU A 928 -12.59 -2.40 -4.60
N ARG A 929 -12.93 -1.59 -3.61
CA ARG A 929 -12.30 -1.57 -2.29
C ARG A 929 -13.13 -2.42 -1.34
N TYR A 930 -12.45 -3.28 -0.59
CA TYR A 930 -13.09 -4.22 0.32
C TYR A 930 -12.25 -4.41 1.58
N THR A 931 -12.91 -4.81 2.66
CA THR A 931 -12.33 -5.05 3.97
C THR A 931 -12.76 -6.42 4.50
N GLY A 932 -11.97 -6.96 5.41
CA GLY A 932 -12.31 -8.12 6.21
C GLY A 932 -12.17 -7.72 7.65
N LEU A 933 -13.27 -7.73 8.38
CA LEU A 933 -13.35 -7.29 9.76
C LEU A 933 -12.90 -8.45 10.65
N SER A 934 -11.60 -8.45 10.95
CA SER A 934 -11.02 -9.22 12.04
C SER A 934 -10.00 -8.38 12.78
N PHE A 935 -10.19 -8.24 14.08
CA PHE A 935 -9.44 -7.28 14.87
C PHE A 935 -8.19 -7.88 15.50
N ASN A 936 -8.07 -9.20 15.65
CA ASN A 936 -6.87 -9.82 16.22
C ASN A 936 -5.58 -9.38 15.49
N ALA A 937 -5.54 -9.48 14.16
CA ALA A 937 -4.44 -9.00 13.32
C ALA A 937 -4.99 -8.52 11.95
N PRO A 938 -5.59 -7.32 11.90
CA PRO A 938 -6.31 -6.83 10.72
C PRO A 938 -5.39 -6.63 9.50
N GLU A 939 -4.12 -6.31 9.74
CA GLU A 939 -3.07 -6.24 8.72
C GLU A 939 -2.73 -7.59 8.06
N ARG A 940 -3.10 -8.71 8.71
CA ARG A 940 -2.83 -10.08 8.24
C ARG A 940 -4.04 -10.75 7.61
N VAL A 941 -5.16 -10.04 7.50
CA VAL A 941 -6.35 -10.58 6.83
C VAL A 941 -6.04 -10.75 5.36
N ARG A 942 -6.21 -11.98 4.86
CA ARG A 942 -5.97 -12.32 3.46
C ARG A 942 -7.26 -12.30 2.66
N PHE A 943 -7.17 -11.99 1.38
CA PHE A 943 -8.33 -11.88 0.49
C PHE A 943 -8.16 -12.72 -0.76
N ARG A 944 -9.27 -13.31 -1.19
CA ARG A 944 -9.42 -13.87 -2.54
C ARG A 944 -10.61 -13.20 -3.19
N TYR A 945 -10.48 -12.85 -4.47
CA TYR A 945 -11.57 -12.23 -5.21
C TYR A 945 -11.69 -12.84 -6.61
N ARG A 946 -12.88 -12.70 -7.19
CA ARG A 946 -13.15 -13.03 -8.60
C ARG A 946 -14.29 -12.17 -9.14
N LEU A 947 -14.21 -11.80 -10.41
CA LEU A 947 -15.30 -11.26 -11.19
C LEU A 947 -15.88 -12.38 -12.06
N ALA A 948 -16.90 -13.06 -11.55
CA ALA A 948 -17.56 -14.15 -12.27
C ALA A 948 -18.14 -13.60 -13.59
N GLY A 949 -17.77 -14.25 -14.70
CA GLY A 949 -18.05 -13.80 -16.07
C GLY A 949 -16.81 -13.27 -16.81
N LEU A 950 -15.76 -12.86 -16.08
CA LEU A 950 -14.46 -12.46 -16.65
C LEU A 950 -13.32 -13.36 -16.18
N ASP A 951 -13.25 -13.63 -14.88
CA ASP A 951 -12.18 -14.44 -14.29
C ASP A 951 -12.54 -15.93 -14.27
N PRO A 952 -11.65 -16.83 -14.74
CA PRO A 952 -11.90 -18.27 -14.71
C PRO A 952 -11.82 -18.86 -13.30
N ASP A 953 -10.88 -18.37 -12.47
CA ASP A 953 -10.60 -18.86 -11.12
C ASP A 953 -10.50 -17.71 -10.10
N TRP A 954 -10.41 -18.06 -8.81
CA TRP A 954 -10.18 -17.08 -7.74
C TRP A 954 -8.77 -16.51 -7.81
N MET A 955 -8.64 -15.18 -7.80
CA MET A 955 -7.37 -14.49 -7.65
C MET A 955 -7.02 -14.30 -6.17
N ASP A 956 -5.79 -14.66 -5.80
CA ASP A 956 -5.25 -14.39 -4.46
C ASP A 956 -4.72 -12.95 -4.38
N ALA A 957 -5.30 -12.14 -3.49
CA ALA A 957 -4.90 -10.75 -3.26
C ALA A 957 -3.89 -10.60 -2.13
N GLY A 958 -3.50 -11.67 -1.43
CA GLY A 958 -2.76 -11.57 -0.17
C GLY A 958 -3.49 -10.63 0.79
N THR A 959 -2.81 -9.64 1.36
CA THR A 959 -3.40 -8.65 2.27
C THR A 959 -4.01 -7.43 1.55
N ARG A 960 -4.01 -7.41 0.21
CA ARG A 960 -4.50 -6.27 -0.59
C ARG A 960 -6.02 -6.16 -0.52
N ARG A 961 -6.48 -4.97 -0.10
CA ARG A 961 -7.90 -4.59 0.11
C ARG A 961 -8.55 -3.93 -1.11
N THR A 962 -8.01 -4.15 -2.30
CA THR A 962 -8.51 -3.55 -3.54
C THR A 962 -8.29 -4.48 -4.74
N ALA A 963 -9.33 -4.59 -5.58
CA ALA A 963 -9.27 -5.23 -6.88
C ALA A 963 -9.33 -4.18 -7.99
N PHE A 964 -8.50 -4.35 -9.02
CA PHE A 964 -8.37 -3.42 -10.14
C PHE A 964 -8.70 -4.13 -11.45
N TYR A 965 -9.67 -3.59 -12.20
CA TYR A 965 -9.95 -4.01 -13.57
C TYR A 965 -9.81 -2.81 -14.50
N SER A 966 -8.81 -2.84 -15.38
CA SER A 966 -8.57 -1.74 -16.33
C SER A 966 -9.64 -1.65 -17.42
N TYR A 967 -10.27 -2.78 -17.76
CA TYR A 967 -11.34 -2.86 -18.74
C TYR A 967 -12.21 -4.08 -18.46
N VAL A 968 -13.53 -3.86 -18.40
CA VAL A 968 -14.53 -4.92 -18.32
C VAL A 968 -15.41 -4.80 -19.57
N PRO A 969 -15.49 -5.85 -20.42
CA PRO A 969 -16.37 -5.83 -21.59
C PRO A 969 -17.86 -5.64 -21.22
N PRO A 970 -18.73 -5.24 -22.17
CA PRO A 970 -20.17 -5.22 -21.94
C PRO A 970 -20.72 -6.60 -21.59
N GLY A 971 -21.48 -6.70 -20.50
CA GLY A 971 -21.99 -7.97 -19.98
C GLY A 971 -22.52 -7.86 -18.56
N ASP A 972 -23.08 -8.96 -18.06
CA ASP A 972 -23.51 -9.13 -16.67
C ASP A 972 -22.42 -9.91 -15.91
N TYR A 973 -21.95 -9.36 -14.79
CA TYR A 973 -20.87 -9.89 -13.98
C TYR A 973 -21.27 -9.94 -12.50
N SER A 974 -20.62 -10.81 -11.74
CA SER A 974 -20.76 -10.84 -10.27
C SER A 974 -19.39 -10.83 -9.62
N PHE A 975 -19.05 -9.72 -8.98
CA PHE A 975 -17.84 -9.63 -8.17
C PHE A 975 -18.08 -10.38 -6.86
N ARG A 976 -17.13 -11.22 -6.46
CA ARG A 976 -17.11 -11.89 -5.16
C ARG A 976 -15.76 -11.76 -4.50
N VAL A 977 -15.76 -11.55 -3.19
CA VAL A 977 -14.55 -11.49 -2.36
C VAL A 977 -14.75 -12.27 -1.07
N LYS A 978 -13.70 -12.96 -0.62
CA LYS A 978 -13.65 -13.70 0.64
C LYS A 978 -12.44 -13.26 1.45
N ALA A 979 -12.61 -13.17 2.75
CA ALA A 979 -11.52 -12.89 3.69
C ALA A 979 -11.11 -14.15 4.47
N CYS A 980 -9.85 -14.20 4.87
CA CYS A 980 -9.26 -15.19 5.77
C CYS A 980 -8.62 -14.45 6.93
N ASN A 981 -8.95 -14.83 8.17
CA ASN A 981 -8.31 -14.25 9.35
C ASN A 981 -6.87 -14.77 9.52
N SER A 982 -6.17 -14.27 10.54
CA SER A 982 -4.78 -14.67 10.87
C SER A 982 -4.61 -16.13 11.24
N ASP A 983 -5.71 -16.81 11.58
CA ASP A 983 -5.72 -18.19 12.07
C ASP A 983 -6.04 -19.17 10.92
N GLY A 984 -6.14 -18.68 9.67
CA GLY A 984 -6.39 -19.51 8.48
C GLY A 984 -7.87 -19.80 8.19
N VAL A 985 -8.81 -19.22 8.96
CA VAL A 985 -10.25 -19.44 8.78
C VAL A 985 -10.80 -18.52 7.70
N TRP A 986 -11.27 -19.13 6.61
CA TRP A 986 -11.91 -18.43 5.49
C TRP A 986 -13.40 -18.20 5.72
N ASP A 987 -13.88 -17.02 5.32
CA ASP A 987 -15.31 -16.73 5.17
C ASP A 987 -15.89 -17.57 4.00
N ALA A 988 -16.76 -18.52 4.33
CA ALA A 988 -17.37 -19.41 3.36
C ALA A 988 -18.32 -18.66 2.40
N THR A 989 -19.02 -17.64 2.91
CA THR A 989 -20.02 -16.86 2.17
C THR A 989 -19.38 -15.78 1.31
N GLY A 990 -18.46 -14.99 1.88
CA GLY A 990 -17.89 -13.81 1.24
C GLY A 990 -18.91 -12.69 0.99
N ALA A 991 -18.42 -11.57 0.46
CA ALA A 991 -19.25 -10.49 -0.04
C ALA A 991 -19.39 -10.58 -1.57
N GLY A 992 -20.54 -10.15 -2.11
CA GLY A 992 -20.80 -10.14 -3.54
C GLY A 992 -21.52 -8.89 -4.01
N LEU A 993 -21.22 -8.46 -5.24
CA LEU A 993 -21.82 -7.32 -5.92
C LEU A 993 -22.17 -7.69 -7.36
N GLY A 994 -23.40 -7.39 -7.79
CA GLY A 994 -23.82 -7.52 -9.19
C GLY A 994 -23.32 -6.33 -10.00
N LEU A 995 -22.78 -6.57 -11.19
CA LEU A 995 -22.23 -5.54 -12.07
C LEU A 995 -22.81 -5.73 -13.48
N LYS A 996 -23.34 -4.67 -14.08
CA LYS A 996 -23.86 -4.69 -15.45
C LYS A 996 -23.20 -3.61 -16.29
N VAL A 997 -22.32 -4.01 -17.21
CA VAL A 997 -21.64 -3.09 -18.12
C VAL A 997 -22.46 -2.95 -19.39
N SER A 998 -22.97 -1.74 -19.64
CA SER A 998 -23.85 -1.47 -20.78
C SER A 998 -23.07 -1.41 -22.10
N PRO A 999 -23.55 -2.04 -23.19
CA PRO A 999 -22.95 -1.90 -24.51
C PRO A 999 -23.22 -0.52 -25.12
N HIS A 1000 -22.35 -0.05 -26.02
CA HIS A 1000 -22.65 1.13 -26.83
C HIS A 1000 -23.86 0.86 -27.73
N PHE A 1001 -24.58 1.91 -28.14
CA PHE A 1001 -25.78 1.73 -28.97
C PHE A 1001 -25.48 0.95 -30.27
N TRP A 1002 -24.31 1.13 -30.88
CA TRP A 1002 -23.92 0.40 -32.10
C TRP A 1002 -23.54 -1.07 -31.87
N GLN A 1003 -23.29 -1.47 -30.62
CA GLN A 1003 -23.01 -2.84 -30.21
C GLN A 1003 -24.30 -3.62 -29.89
N THR A 1004 -25.46 -2.96 -29.94
CA THR A 1004 -26.76 -3.62 -29.72
C THR A 1004 -27.19 -4.42 -30.95
N TRP A 1005 -27.89 -5.53 -30.71
CA TRP A 1005 -28.29 -6.46 -31.78
C TRP A 1005 -29.19 -5.80 -32.83
N TRP A 1006 -30.07 -4.88 -32.43
CA TRP A 1006 -30.97 -4.20 -33.36
C TRP A 1006 -30.20 -3.24 -34.28
N PHE A 1007 -29.18 -2.53 -33.76
CA PHE A 1007 -28.38 -1.63 -34.57
C PHE A 1007 -27.49 -2.41 -35.54
N MET A 1008 -26.90 -3.51 -35.08
CA MET A 1008 -26.18 -4.44 -35.96
C MET A 1008 -27.12 -5.02 -37.02
N GLY A 1009 -28.36 -5.34 -36.66
CA GLY A 1009 -29.41 -5.79 -37.58
C GLY A 1009 -29.75 -4.74 -38.64
N ILE A 1010 -30.00 -3.49 -38.23
CA ILE A 1010 -30.27 -2.37 -39.16
C ILE A 1010 -29.05 -2.10 -40.04
N SER A 1011 -27.84 -2.14 -39.49
CA SER A 1011 -26.60 -1.95 -40.25
C SER A 1011 -26.39 -3.07 -41.27
N ALA A 1012 -26.68 -4.33 -40.90
CA ALA A 1012 -26.63 -5.47 -41.80
C ALA A 1012 -27.69 -5.37 -42.90
N ILE A 1013 -28.92 -4.96 -42.57
CA ILE A 1013 -29.99 -4.69 -43.55
C ILE A 1013 -29.59 -3.53 -44.47
N GLY A 1014 -29.00 -2.47 -43.92
CA GLY A 1014 -28.48 -1.34 -44.67
C GLY A 1014 -27.35 -1.74 -45.61
N LEU A 1015 -26.44 -2.62 -45.16
CA LEU A 1015 -25.38 -3.18 -45.98
C LEU A 1015 -25.94 -4.09 -47.06
N LEU A 1016 -26.89 -4.96 -46.75
CA LEU A 1016 -27.58 -5.80 -47.73
C LEU A 1016 -28.38 -4.96 -48.73
N GLY A 1017 -28.99 -3.86 -48.28
CA GLY A 1017 -29.67 -2.88 -49.12
C GLY A 1017 -28.70 -2.09 -49.98
N ALA A 1018 -27.51 -1.76 -49.48
CA ALA A 1018 -26.44 -1.12 -50.24
C ALA A 1018 -25.82 -2.07 -51.26
N VAL A 1019 -25.57 -3.34 -50.89
CA VAL A 1019 -25.13 -4.40 -51.81
C VAL A 1019 -26.20 -4.69 -52.85
N GLY A 1020 -27.47 -4.80 -52.44
CA GLY A 1020 -28.61 -4.93 -53.34
C GLY A 1020 -28.77 -3.70 -54.24
N GLY A 1021 -28.51 -2.50 -53.71
CA GLY A 1021 -28.51 -1.24 -54.44
C GLY A 1021 -27.36 -1.15 -55.45
N VAL A 1022 -26.15 -1.55 -55.07
CA VAL A 1022 -24.98 -1.65 -55.94
C VAL A 1022 -25.19 -2.73 -56.98
N ALA A 1023 -25.76 -3.87 -56.63
CA ALA A 1023 -26.13 -4.93 -57.57
C ALA A 1023 -27.18 -4.43 -58.56
N ARG A 1024 -28.21 -3.72 -58.10
CA ARG A 1024 -29.25 -3.12 -58.95
C ARG A 1024 -28.72 -1.97 -59.80
N VAL A 1025 -27.77 -1.18 -59.31
CA VAL A 1025 -27.07 -0.14 -60.08
C VAL A 1025 -26.10 -0.77 -61.07
N ALA A 1026 -25.42 -1.86 -60.72
CA ALA A 1026 -24.56 -2.61 -61.62
C ALA A 1026 -25.38 -3.29 -62.71
N GLU A 1027 -26.55 -3.84 -62.37
CA GLU A 1027 -27.52 -4.41 -63.31
C GLU A 1027 -28.10 -3.31 -64.21
N LYS A 1028 -28.49 -2.16 -63.65
CA LYS A 1028 -28.93 -0.98 -64.42
C LYS A 1028 -27.82 -0.44 -65.31
N ARG A 1029 -26.56 -0.40 -64.85
CA ARG A 1029 -25.39 0.00 -65.65
C ARG A 1029 -25.07 -1.03 -66.73
N LYS A 1030 -25.26 -2.33 -66.47
CA LYS A 1030 -25.12 -3.41 -67.46
C LYS A 1030 -26.22 -3.33 -68.52
N LEU A 1031 -27.44 -3.01 -68.11
CA LEU A 1031 -28.57 -2.76 -69.00
C LEU A 1031 -28.38 -1.47 -69.81
N GLN A 1032 -27.90 -0.40 -69.19
CA GLN A 1032 -27.54 0.86 -69.85
C GLN A 1032 -26.37 0.71 -70.81
N ARG A 1033 -25.37 -0.13 -70.50
CA ARG A 1033 -24.29 -0.48 -71.45
C ARG A 1033 -24.82 -1.27 -72.64
N ARG A 1034 -25.76 -2.20 -72.43
CA ARG A 1034 -26.44 -2.91 -73.53
C ARG A 1034 -27.29 -1.96 -74.39
N LEU A 1035 -28.01 -1.04 -73.77
CA LEU A 1035 -28.79 0.00 -74.47
C LEU A 1035 -27.88 0.99 -75.22
N ALA A 1036 -26.76 1.42 -74.62
CA ALA A 1036 -25.80 2.32 -75.25
C ALA A 1036 -25.07 1.64 -76.44
N ASN A 1037 -24.75 0.35 -76.34
CA ASN A 1037 -24.20 -0.41 -77.47
C ASN A 1037 -25.24 -0.54 -78.61
N LEU A 1038 -26.52 -0.78 -78.28
CA LEU A 1038 -27.61 -0.79 -79.28
C LEU A 1038 -27.89 0.59 -79.88
N GLU A 1039 -27.70 1.67 -79.11
CA GLU A 1039 -27.78 3.05 -79.61
C GLU A 1039 -26.59 3.37 -80.51
N GLN A 1040 -25.36 2.92 -80.18
CA GLN A 1040 -24.19 3.02 -81.05
C GLN A 1040 -24.40 2.30 -82.39
N GLU A 1041 -24.98 1.10 -82.38
CA GLU A 1041 -25.33 0.38 -83.61
C GLU A 1041 -26.37 1.16 -84.43
N ARG A 1042 -27.36 1.80 -83.80
CA ARG A 1042 -28.38 2.61 -84.49
C ARG A 1042 -27.88 3.96 -85.01
N THR A 1043 -26.93 4.61 -84.33
CA THR A 1043 -26.30 5.85 -84.81
C THR A 1043 -25.37 5.57 -85.98
N LEU A 1044 -24.63 4.45 -85.96
CA LEU A 1044 -23.83 3.98 -87.09
C LEU A 1044 -24.69 3.58 -88.30
N GLN A 1045 -25.88 3.01 -88.08
CA GLN A 1045 -26.82 2.68 -89.16
C GLN A 1045 -27.38 3.94 -89.83
N ARG A 1046 -27.71 4.98 -89.04
CA ARG A 1046 -28.25 6.25 -89.56
C ARG A 1046 -27.20 7.13 -90.25
N GLU A 1047 -25.94 7.10 -89.83
CA GLU A 1047 -24.84 7.75 -90.58
C GLU A 1047 -24.58 7.03 -91.90
N ARG A 1048 -24.62 5.69 -91.92
CA ARG A 1048 -24.53 4.90 -93.16
C ARG A 1048 -25.70 5.14 -94.10
N GLU A 1049 -26.93 5.28 -93.58
CA GLU A 1049 -28.12 5.60 -94.37
C GLU A 1049 -28.06 7.03 -94.92
N ARG A 1050 -27.55 8.01 -94.17
CA ARG A 1050 -27.40 9.40 -94.64
C ARG A 1050 -26.33 9.53 -95.72
N ILE A 1051 -25.18 8.85 -95.57
CA ILE A 1051 -24.12 8.81 -96.58
C ILE A 1051 -24.57 8.02 -97.83
N ALA A 1052 -25.35 6.95 -97.66
CA ALA A 1052 -25.94 6.22 -98.79
C ALA A 1052 -26.99 7.05 -99.56
N GLN A 1053 -27.68 7.97 -98.89
CA GLN A 1053 -28.70 8.82 -99.48
C GLN A 1053 -28.10 9.97 -100.32
N ASP A 1054 -27.05 10.65 -99.82
CA ASP A 1054 -26.32 11.65 -100.61
C ASP A 1054 -25.58 11.02 -101.82
N LEU A 1055 -25.13 9.76 -101.68
CA LEU A 1055 -24.46 9.00 -102.75
C LEU A 1055 -25.43 8.56 -103.86
N HIS A 1056 -26.70 8.32 -103.52
CA HIS A 1056 -27.72 7.94 -104.49
C HIS A 1056 -28.16 9.13 -105.36
N ASP A 1057 -28.21 10.34 -104.79
CA ASP A 1057 -28.72 11.52 -105.49
C ASP A 1057 -27.75 12.06 -106.56
N ASP A 1058 -26.44 12.15 -106.27
CA ASP A 1058 -25.45 12.66 -107.24
C ASP A 1058 -25.10 11.66 -108.35
N LEU A 1059 -25.01 10.36 -108.03
CA LEU A 1059 -24.86 9.29 -109.03
C LEU A 1059 -26.13 9.12 -109.86
N GLY A 1060 -27.30 9.25 -109.24
CA GLY A 1060 -28.60 9.18 -109.88
C GLY A 1060 -28.74 10.24 -110.98
N SER A 1061 -28.37 11.49 -110.70
CA SER A 1061 -28.44 12.58 -111.68
C SER A 1061 -27.47 12.36 -112.86
N SER A 1062 -26.25 11.86 -112.59
CA SER A 1062 -25.23 11.66 -113.62
C SER A 1062 -25.58 10.48 -114.54
N LEU A 1063 -26.05 9.37 -113.97
CA LEU A 1063 -26.51 8.21 -114.73
C LEU A 1063 -27.78 8.51 -115.54
N ALA A 1064 -28.71 9.30 -115.00
CA ALA A 1064 -29.89 9.75 -115.73
C ALA A 1064 -29.51 10.60 -116.95
N ARG A 1065 -28.50 11.47 -116.82
CA ARG A 1065 -27.98 12.29 -117.93
C ARG A 1065 -27.32 11.43 -119.01
N ILE A 1066 -26.50 10.44 -118.62
CA ILE A 1066 -25.88 9.49 -119.53
C ILE A 1066 -26.94 8.66 -120.27
N SER A 1067 -28.00 8.24 -119.58
CA SER A 1067 -29.12 7.50 -120.16
C SER A 1067 -29.92 8.34 -121.15
N LEU A 1068 -30.24 9.59 -120.79
CA LEU A 1068 -30.92 10.54 -121.69
C LEU A 1068 -30.08 10.82 -122.95
N LEU A 1069 -28.80 11.13 -122.77
CA LEU A 1069 -27.89 11.39 -123.89
C LEU A 1069 -27.70 10.13 -124.75
N SER A 1070 -27.66 8.93 -124.16
CA SER A 1070 -27.62 7.67 -124.92
C SER A 1070 -28.91 7.46 -125.73
N GLY A 1071 -30.07 7.82 -125.17
CA GLY A 1071 -31.35 7.81 -125.87
C GLY A 1071 -31.38 8.76 -127.06
N LEU A 1072 -30.89 10.00 -126.87
CA LEU A 1072 -30.78 11.00 -127.93
C LEU A 1072 -29.76 10.61 -129.01
N ALA A 1073 -28.60 10.07 -128.62
CA ALA A 1073 -27.63 9.50 -129.54
C ALA A 1073 -28.26 8.38 -130.38
N LYS A 1074 -29.11 7.53 -129.79
CA LYS A 1074 -29.80 6.46 -130.53
C LYS A 1074 -30.86 7.00 -131.50
N ALA A 1075 -31.52 8.10 -131.17
CA ALA A 1075 -32.50 8.75 -132.03
C ALA A 1075 -31.87 9.47 -133.24
N ASP A 1076 -30.72 10.12 -133.04
CA ASP A 1076 -30.04 10.94 -134.06
C ASP A 1076 -29.07 10.15 -134.95
N LYS A 1077 -29.25 8.83 -135.12
CA LYS A 1077 -28.30 7.96 -135.83
C LYS A 1077 -28.01 8.40 -137.28
N ASP A 1078 -29.01 9.01 -137.93
CA ASP A 1078 -28.95 9.42 -139.34
C ASP A 1078 -28.45 10.87 -139.50
N HIS A 1079 -28.11 11.56 -138.38
CA HIS A 1079 -27.54 12.91 -138.34
C HIS A 1079 -26.13 12.87 -137.70
N PRO A 1080 -25.07 12.54 -138.47
CA PRO A 1080 -23.75 12.17 -137.93
C PRO A 1080 -23.14 13.20 -136.97
N ILE A 1081 -23.32 14.50 -137.26
CA ILE A 1081 -22.74 15.58 -136.45
C ILE A 1081 -23.39 15.64 -135.05
N GLN A 1082 -24.70 15.42 -134.96
CA GLN A 1082 -25.42 15.44 -133.68
C GLN A 1082 -25.13 14.17 -132.87
N LEU A 1083 -25.03 13.01 -133.54
CA LEU A 1083 -24.64 11.75 -132.91
C LEU A 1083 -23.26 11.86 -132.25
N GLU A 1084 -22.25 12.35 -132.98
CA GLU A 1084 -20.89 12.49 -132.46
C GLU A 1084 -20.86 13.45 -131.26
N THR A 1085 -21.64 14.54 -131.32
CA THR A 1085 -21.77 15.48 -130.20
C THR A 1085 -22.38 14.82 -128.96
N HIS A 1086 -23.42 13.99 -129.12
CA HIS A 1086 -24.05 13.29 -128.01
C HIS A 1086 -23.16 12.19 -127.42
N VAL A 1087 -22.45 11.42 -128.26
CA VAL A 1087 -21.50 10.39 -127.81
C VAL A 1087 -20.34 11.00 -127.03
N ASN A 1088 -19.76 12.09 -127.52
CA ASN A 1088 -18.68 12.78 -126.79
C ASN A 1088 -19.18 13.34 -125.43
N LYS A 1089 -20.41 13.86 -125.36
CA LYS A 1089 -21.01 14.28 -124.07
C LYS A 1089 -21.27 13.11 -123.13
N ILE A 1090 -21.63 11.93 -123.62
CA ILE A 1090 -21.77 10.72 -122.80
C ILE A 1090 -20.42 10.30 -122.22
N ALA A 1091 -19.39 10.21 -123.06
CA ALA A 1091 -18.05 9.85 -122.62
C ALA A 1091 -17.51 10.83 -121.57
N GLN A 1092 -17.75 12.14 -121.78
CA GLN A 1092 -17.40 13.15 -120.79
C GLN A 1092 -18.15 12.97 -119.47
N SER A 1093 -19.47 12.82 -119.50
CA SER A 1093 -20.26 12.64 -118.26
C SER A 1093 -19.90 11.35 -117.50
N ALA A 1094 -19.57 10.26 -118.21
CA ALA A 1094 -19.14 9.01 -117.59
C ALA A 1094 -17.81 9.18 -116.84
N ASN A 1095 -16.82 9.81 -117.47
CA ASN A 1095 -15.53 10.08 -116.83
C ASN A 1095 -15.66 11.02 -115.62
N GLU A 1096 -16.51 12.05 -115.72
CA GLU A 1096 -16.79 12.95 -114.58
C GLU A 1096 -17.41 12.18 -113.39
N THR A 1097 -18.27 11.19 -113.67
CA THR A 1097 -18.91 10.36 -112.64
C THR A 1097 -17.89 9.45 -111.94
N VAL A 1098 -16.97 8.84 -112.69
CA VAL A 1098 -15.92 7.98 -112.11
C VAL A 1098 -14.99 8.78 -111.20
N LYS A 1099 -14.54 9.96 -111.64
CA LYS A 1099 -13.70 10.84 -110.81
C LYS A 1099 -14.41 11.28 -109.53
N ALA A 1100 -15.71 11.59 -109.59
CA ALA A 1100 -16.49 11.92 -108.40
C ALA A 1100 -16.59 10.75 -107.42
N LEU A 1101 -16.70 9.51 -107.91
CA LEU A 1101 -16.74 8.31 -107.08
C LEU A 1101 -15.41 8.07 -106.34
N GLU A 1102 -14.27 8.25 -107.03
CA GLU A 1102 -12.94 8.10 -106.45
C GLU A 1102 -12.70 9.09 -105.29
N GLU A 1103 -13.13 10.35 -105.45
CA GLU A 1103 -13.04 11.38 -104.41
C GLU A 1103 -13.83 11.02 -103.15
N ILE A 1104 -15.02 10.43 -103.31
CA ILE A 1104 -15.87 9.99 -102.18
C ILE A 1104 -15.26 8.78 -101.49
N VAL A 1105 -14.77 7.79 -102.24
CA VAL A 1105 -14.13 6.60 -101.67
C VAL A 1105 -12.90 7.00 -100.85
N TRP A 1106 -12.10 7.95 -101.32
CA TRP A 1106 -10.98 8.48 -100.55
C TRP A 1106 -11.43 9.12 -99.23
N ALA A 1107 -12.51 9.92 -99.26
CA ALA A 1107 -13.03 10.59 -98.06
C ALA A 1107 -13.55 9.62 -96.97
N VAL A 1108 -13.93 8.39 -97.33
CA VAL A 1108 -14.50 7.39 -96.39
C VAL A 1108 -13.45 6.40 -95.86
N ARG A 1109 -12.27 6.29 -96.47
CA ARG A 1109 -11.23 5.33 -96.03
C ARG A 1109 -10.62 5.74 -94.67
N PRO A 1110 -10.64 4.86 -93.64
CA PRO A 1110 -10.12 5.16 -92.30
C PRO A 1110 -8.61 5.44 -92.27
N ASP A 1111 -7.84 4.76 -93.12
CA ASP A 1111 -6.39 4.94 -93.20
C ASP A 1111 -5.99 6.36 -93.68
N SER A 1112 -6.94 7.10 -94.25
CA SER A 1112 -6.76 8.47 -94.75
C SER A 1112 -7.18 9.54 -93.73
N ASP A 1113 -7.54 9.15 -92.49
CA ASP A 1113 -7.99 10.06 -91.43
C ASP A 1113 -6.81 10.77 -90.73
N SER A 1114 -5.88 11.30 -91.52
CA SER A 1114 -4.77 12.11 -91.05
C SER A 1114 -4.65 13.39 -91.87
N LEU A 1115 -4.17 14.45 -91.22
CA LEU A 1115 -3.88 15.72 -91.89
C LEU A 1115 -2.89 15.53 -93.07
N GLN A 1116 -1.94 14.62 -92.92
CA GLN A 1116 -0.96 14.30 -93.96
C GLN A 1116 -1.64 13.79 -95.24
N SER A 1117 -2.57 12.84 -95.12
CA SER A 1117 -3.27 12.28 -96.29
C SER A 1117 -4.08 13.34 -97.05
N LEU A 1118 -4.71 14.30 -96.35
CA LEU A 1118 -5.42 15.42 -97.00
C LEU A 1118 -4.48 16.30 -97.82
N VAL A 1119 -3.32 16.67 -97.28
CA VAL A 1119 -2.36 17.53 -97.97
C VAL A 1119 -1.75 16.82 -99.18
N GLU A 1120 -1.45 15.52 -99.05
CA GLU A 1120 -0.98 14.68 -100.16
C GLU A 1120 -2.03 14.58 -101.28
N TYR A 1121 -3.30 14.40 -100.94
CA TYR A 1121 -4.38 14.33 -101.93
C TYR A 1121 -4.61 15.67 -102.65
N ILE A 1122 -4.55 16.79 -101.93
CA ILE A 1122 -4.60 18.14 -102.53
C ILE A 1122 -3.43 18.35 -103.50
N ALA A 1123 -2.22 17.92 -103.12
CA ALA A 1123 -1.05 18.04 -103.97
C ALA A 1123 -1.19 17.22 -105.26
N HIS A 1124 -1.71 16.00 -105.15
CA HIS A 1124 -1.99 15.14 -106.30
C HIS A 1124 -3.02 15.78 -107.24
N PHE A 1125 -4.16 16.24 -106.71
CA PHE A 1125 -5.21 16.90 -107.49
C PHE A 1125 -4.71 18.18 -108.19
N ALA A 1126 -3.95 19.01 -107.48
CA ALA A 1126 -3.40 20.23 -108.07
C ALA A 1126 -2.41 19.93 -109.20
N ASN A 1127 -1.54 18.92 -109.04
CA ASN A 1127 -0.62 18.53 -110.12
C ASN A 1127 -1.37 18.02 -111.36
N GLU A 1128 -2.39 17.19 -111.17
CA GLU A 1128 -3.21 16.65 -112.27
C GLU A 1128 -3.98 17.77 -113.00
N LEU A 1129 -4.56 18.73 -112.26
CA LEU A 1129 -5.35 19.81 -112.86
C LEU A 1129 -4.53 20.76 -113.75
N PHE A 1130 -3.25 20.96 -113.44
CA PHE A 1130 -2.38 21.91 -114.13
C PHE A 1130 -1.30 21.27 -115.03
N GLU A 1131 -1.31 19.94 -115.22
CA GLU A 1131 -0.29 19.20 -115.97
C GLU A 1131 -0.18 19.64 -117.45
N ASP A 1132 -1.33 19.82 -118.11
CA ASP A 1132 -1.43 20.23 -119.53
C ASP A 1132 -1.80 21.72 -119.71
N GLY A 1133 -1.78 22.51 -118.63
CA GLY A 1133 -2.29 23.88 -118.59
C GLY A 1133 -1.26 24.98 -118.89
N ASN A 1134 -1.71 26.10 -119.47
CA ASN A 1134 -0.88 27.31 -119.67
C ASN A 1134 -0.50 28.04 -118.36
N ALA A 1135 -1.00 27.59 -117.20
CA ALA A 1135 -0.75 28.18 -115.90
C ALA A 1135 0.07 27.21 -115.04
N ARG A 1136 1.20 27.68 -114.47
CA ARG A 1136 2.04 26.86 -113.61
C ARG A 1136 1.51 26.89 -112.17
N CYS A 1137 1.19 25.72 -111.61
CA CYS A 1137 0.86 25.62 -110.18
C CYS A 1137 2.12 25.39 -109.35
N ARG A 1138 2.36 26.24 -108.35
CA ARG A 1138 3.44 26.09 -107.37
C ARG A 1138 2.87 25.72 -106.02
N LEU A 1139 3.23 24.53 -105.53
CA LEU A 1139 2.84 24.01 -104.24
C LEU A 1139 3.99 24.23 -103.23
N ASP A 1140 3.84 25.14 -102.28
CA ASP A 1140 4.76 25.25 -101.14
C ASP A 1140 4.07 24.60 -99.91
N LEU A 1141 4.17 23.27 -99.80
CA LEU A 1141 3.59 22.46 -98.72
C LEU A 1141 4.67 22.00 -97.72
N PRO A 1142 4.41 21.93 -96.40
CA PRO A 1142 5.42 21.56 -95.40
C PRO A 1142 5.82 20.08 -95.52
N HIS A 1143 7.12 19.76 -95.44
CA HIS A 1143 7.61 18.38 -95.56
C HIS A 1143 7.31 17.49 -94.35
N ASN A 1144 7.16 18.05 -93.14
CA ASN A 1144 6.80 17.31 -91.93
C ASN A 1144 5.51 17.87 -91.35
N LEU A 1145 4.41 17.12 -91.50
CA LEU A 1145 3.09 17.46 -90.94
C LEU A 1145 2.83 16.64 -89.66
N PRO A 1146 2.18 17.22 -88.63
CA PRO A 1146 1.85 16.48 -87.43
C PRO A 1146 0.75 15.44 -87.70
N THR A 1147 0.89 14.24 -87.11
CA THR A 1147 -0.10 13.14 -87.18
C THR A 1147 -1.33 13.44 -86.32
N VAL A 1148 -2.10 14.45 -86.72
CA VAL A 1148 -3.39 14.80 -86.12
C VAL A 1148 -4.49 14.06 -86.88
N PRO A 1149 -5.28 13.21 -86.21
CA PRO A 1149 -6.42 12.56 -86.87
C PRO A 1149 -7.50 13.60 -87.17
N MET A 1150 -8.01 13.61 -88.41
CA MET A 1150 -9.02 14.57 -88.85
C MET A 1150 -10.32 13.83 -89.18
N PRO A 1151 -11.49 14.27 -88.64
CA PRO A 1151 -12.77 13.66 -88.98
C PRO A 1151 -13.02 13.67 -90.50
N PRO A 1152 -13.56 12.58 -91.08
CA PRO A 1152 -13.85 12.47 -92.51
C PRO A 1152 -14.63 13.68 -93.08
N GLU A 1153 -15.64 14.16 -92.35
CA GLU A 1153 -16.45 15.32 -92.77
C GLU A 1153 -15.64 16.62 -92.88
N VAL A 1154 -14.68 16.83 -91.97
CA VAL A 1154 -13.81 18.01 -91.97
C VAL A 1154 -12.85 17.94 -93.16
N ARG A 1155 -12.25 16.77 -93.39
CA ARG A 1155 -11.34 16.50 -94.51
C ARG A 1155 -12.02 16.72 -95.86
N HIS A 1156 -13.21 16.16 -96.05
CA HIS A 1156 -13.94 16.25 -97.32
C HIS A 1156 -14.36 17.69 -97.66
N ASN A 1157 -14.91 18.43 -96.69
CA ASN A 1157 -15.32 19.82 -96.90
C ASN A 1157 -14.13 20.75 -97.19
N ILE A 1158 -12.98 20.55 -96.52
CA ILE A 1158 -11.75 21.31 -96.81
C ILE A 1158 -11.30 21.05 -98.25
N PHE A 1159 -11.24 19.79 -98.68
CA PHE A 1159 -10.83 19.43 -100.04
C PHE A 1159 -11.75 20.06 -101.09
N LEU A 1160 -13.07 20.00 -100.90
CA LEU A 1160 -14.02 20.58 -101.85
C LEU A 1160 -13.87 22.10 -102.01
N VAL A 1161 -13.57 22.81 -100.92
CA VAL A 1161 -13.28 24.26 -100.98
C VAL A 1161 -12.00 24.51 -101.78
N VAL A 1162 -10.93 23.75 -101.52
CA VAL A 1162 -9.67 23.87 -102.27
C VAL A 1162 -9.86 23.55 -103.76
N LYS A 1163 -10.57 22.46 -104.07
CA LYS A 1163 -10.91 22.06 -105.44
C LYS A 1163 -11.65 23.15 -106.19
N GLU A 1164 -12.65 23.76 -105.56
CA GLU A 1164 -13.43 24.85 -106.15
C GLU A 1164 -12.57 26.08 -106.43
N VAL A 1165 -11.70 26.48 -105.49
CA VAL A 1165 -10.79 27.62 -105.68
C VAL A 1165 -9.83 27.36 -106.85
N LEU A 1166 -9.15 26.21 -106.87
CA LEU A 1166 -8.17 25.89 -107.91
C LEU A 1166 -8.82 25.76 -109.29
N THR A 1167 -9.99 25.13 -109.37
CA THR A 1167 -10.73 24.99 -110.63
C THR A 1167 -11.18 26.35 -111.17
N ASN A 1168 -11.64 27.23 -110.28
CA ASN A 1168 -12.02 28.60 -110.66
C ASN A 1168 -10.82 29.43 -111.11
N SER A 1169 -9.69 29.34 -110.42
CA SER A 1169 -8.45 30.02 -110.84
C SER A 1169 -7.98 29.48 -112.20
N PHE A 1170 -8.02 28.17 -112.44
CA PHE A 1170 -7.64 27.58 -113.73
C PHE A 1170 -8.54 28.02 -114.88
N LYS A 1171 -9.87 27.95 -114.72
CA LYS A 1171 -10.83 28.22 -115.80
C LYS A 1171 -11.07 29.71 -116.06
N HIS A 1172 -10.98 30.55 -115.04
CA HIS A 1172 -11.49 31.92 -115.11
C HIS A 1172 -10.44 33.01 -114.86
N ALA A 1173 -9.41 32.76 -114.05
CA ALA A 1173 -8.48 33.82 -113.68
C ALA A 1173 -7.54 34.25 -114.83
N CYS A 1174 -7.32 33.40 -115.84
CA CYS A 1174 -6.28 33.60 -116.87
C CYS A 1174 -4.90 33.86 -116.24
N ALA A 1175 -4.63 33.24 -115.10
CA ALA A 1175 -3.38 33.35 -114.35
C ALA A 1175 -2.24 32.64 -115.10
N LYS A 1176 -1.02 33.15 -114.97
CA LYS A 1176 0.20 32.46 -115.42
C LYS A 1176 0.79 31.59 -114.31
N GLU A 1177 0.65 32.01 -113.06
CA GLU A 1177 1.10 31.25 -111.89
C GLU A 1177 0.02 31.22 -110.81
N ILE A 1178 -0.23 30.04 -110.27
CA ILE A 1178 -1.10 29.84 -109.11
C ILE A 1178 -0.27 29.21 -108.00
N ARG A 1179 -0.23 29.84 -106.83
CA ARG A 1179 0.54 29.39 -105.68
C ARG A 1179 -0.37 28.91 -104.57
N VAL A 1180 -0.17 27.67 -104.14
CA VAL A 1180 -0.85 27.08 -102.98
C VAL A 1180 0.15 26.89 -101.86
N ARG A 1181 -0.13 27.47 -100.70
CA ARG A 1181 0.69 27.36 -99.49
C ARG A 1181 -0.14 26.82 -98.36
N ALA A 1182 0.35 25.77 -97.73
CA ALA A 1182 -0.26 25.24 -96.51
C ALA A 1182 0.66 25.48 -95.31
N LYS A 1183 0.09 25.90 -94.19
CA LYS A 1183 0.75 25.92 -92.88
C LYS A 1183 -0.11 25.13 -91.91
N ALA A 1184 0.51 24.15 -91.26
CA ALA A 1184 -0.14 23.34 -90.25
C ALA A 1184 0.58 23.50 -88.90
N SER A 1185 -0.20 23.67 -87.84
CA SER A 1185 0.22 23.51 -86.45
C SER A 1185 -0.54 22.33 -85.83
N SER A 1186 -0.22 21.96 -84.57
CA SER A 1186 -0.93 20.86 -83.89
C SER A 1186 -2.44 21.07 -83.77
N ASN A 1187 -2.92 22.33 -83.84
CA ASN A 1187 -4.33 22.68 -83.62
C ASN A 1187 -4.95 23.49 -84.77
N SER A 1188 -4.23 23.88 -85.82
CA SER A 1188 -4.82 24.64 -86.92
C SER A 1188 -4.18 24.34 -88.27
N LEU A 1189 -5.00 24.36 -89.31
CA LEU A 1189 -4.60 24.25 -90.70
C LEU A 1189 -5.02 25.53 -91.43
N GLU A 1190 -4.04 26.20 -92.04
CA GLU A 1190 -4.25 27.34 -92.91
C GLU A 1190 -3.77 27.01 -94.33
N ILE A 1191 -4.65 27.14 -95.32
CA ILE A 1191 -4.34 26.96 -96.74
C ILE A 1191 -4.60 28.29 -97.46
N VAL A 1192 -3.54 28.86 -98.05
CA VAL A 1192 -3.58 30.09 -98.84
C VAL A 1192 -3.36 29.74 -100.31
N MET A 1193 -4.36 30.03 -101.14
CA MET A 1193 -4.33 29.84 -102.59
C MET A 1193 -4.34 31.20 -103.26
N GLN A 1194 -3.35 31.51 -104.09
CA GLN A 1194 -3.20 32.80 -104.74
C GLN A 1194 -2.94 32.63 -106.24
N ASP A 1195 -3.68 33.34 -107.08
CA ASP A 1195 -3.40 33.48 -108.50
C ASP A 1195 -2.93 34.89 -108.86
N ASP A 1196 -2.20 35.01 -109.98
CA ASP A 1196 -1.74 36.28 -110.57
C ASP A 1196 -2.63 36.75 -111.73
N GLY A 1197 -3.87 36.25 -111.78
CA GLY A 1197 -4.79 36.46 -112.90
C GLY A 1197 -5.45 37.84 -112.92
N LYS A 1198 -6.56 37.91 -113.67
CA LYS A 1198 -7.31 39.16 -113.89
C LYS A 1198 -7.94 39.73 -112.61
N GLY A 1199 -8.14 38.91 -111.59
CA GLY A 1199 -8.86 39.30 -110.36
C GLY A 1199 -10.27 39.82 -110.64
N PHE A 1200 -11.02 40.11 -109.57
CA PHE A 1200 -12.36 40.66 -109.65
C PHE A 1200 -12.66 41.53 -108.42
N ASP A 1201 -13.63 42.43 -108.55
CA ASP A 1201 -14.09 43.23 -107.42
C ASP A 1201 -15.00 42.38 -106.51
N VAL A 1202 -14.50 42.08 -105.30
CA VAL A 1202 -15.22 41.27 -104.29
C VAL A 1202 -16.47 41.99 -103.77
N ALA A 1203 -16.52 43.33 -103.79
CA ALA A 1203 -17.65 44.11 -103.29
C ALA A 1203 -18.82 44.15 -104.27
N ALA A 1204 -18.55 44.14 -105.58
CA ALA A 1204 -19.58 44.20 -106.63
C ALA A 1204 -20.41 42.90 -106.77
N LEU A 1205 -19.93 41.79 -106.19
CA LEU A 1205 -20.60 40.47 -106.28
C LEU A 1205 -21.68 40.25 -105.23
N SER A 1206 -21.80 41.11 -104.22
CA SER A 1206 -22.74 40.92 -103.10
C SER A 1206 -24.22 41.16 -103.46
N GLY A 1207 -24.54 41.57 -104.70
CA GLY A 1207 -25.91 41.89 -105.16
C GLY A 1207 -26.50 41.03 -106.29
N LEU A 1208 -25.82 39.97 -106.75
CA LEU A 1208 -26.31 39.11 -107.84
C LEU A 1208 -26.53 37.66 -107.35
N GLU A 1209 -27.76 37.32 -106.96
CA GLU A 1209 -28.21 36.02 -106.39
C GLU A 1209 -28.07 34.79 -107.32
N LYS A 1210 -27.22 34.78 -108.36
CA LYS A 1210 -27.16 33.69 -109.34
C LYS A 1210 -25.81 33.03 -109.60
N ARG A 1211 -24.77 33.24 -108.77
CA ARG A 1211 -23.54 32.40 -108.81
C ARG A 1211 -23.02 32.08 -107.40
N ASN A 1212 -23.26 30.85 -106.96
CA ASN A 1212 -23.20 30.38 -105.56
C ASN A 1212 -21.81 29.94 -105.04
N GLY A 1213 -20.74 30.01 -105.85
CA GLY A 1213 -19.44 29.41 -105.50
C GLY A 1213 -18.84 29.92 -104.18
N LEU A 1214 -18.74 31.24 -104.00
CA LEU A 1214 -18.19 31.86 -102.78
C LEU A 1214 -19.06 31.61 -101.54
N THR A 1215 -20.38 31.65 -101.69
CA THR A 1215 -21.33 31.38 -100.60
C THR A 1215 -21.24 29.93 -100.16
N ASN A 1216 -21.18 28.99 -101.11
CA ASN A 1216 -21.02 27.57 -100.83
C ASN A 1216 -19.69 27.28 -100.15
N MET A 1217 -18.60 27.90 -100.61
CA MET A 1217 -17.30 27.76 -99.95
C MET A 1217 -17.34 28.30 -98.52
N ARG A 1218 -17.94 29.48 -98.27
CA ARG A 1218 -18.09 30.02 -96.91
C ARG A 1218 -18.95 29.12 -96.01
N GLN A 1219 -20.08 28.61 -96.50
CA GLN A 1219 -20.94 27.71 -95.73
C GLN A 1219 -20.21 26.41 -95.37
N ARG A 1220 -19.48 25.80 -96.31
CA ARG A 1220 -18.69 24.58 -96.06
C ARG A 1220 -17.56 24.82 -95.08
N THR A 1221 -16.91 25.98 -95.15
CA THR A 1221 -15.87 26.35 -94.19
C THR A 1221 -16.46 26.60 -92.80
N LEU A 1222 -17.61 27.27 -92.68
CA LEU A 1222 -18.31 27.49 -91.41
C LEU A 1222 -18.83 26.20 -90.78
N SER A 1223 -19.33 25.24 -91.57
CA SER A 1223 -19.85 23.97 -91.05
C SER A 1223 -18.78 23.11 -90.39
N VAL A 1224 -17.50 23.32 -90.75
CA VAL A 1224 -16.36 22.67 -90.09
C VAL A 1224 -15.67 23.58 -89.06
N GLY A 1225 -16.30 24.68 -88.67
CA GLY A 1225 -15.79 25.63 -87.68
C GLY A 1225 -14.59 26.46 -88.16
N GLY A 1226 -14.38 26.56 -89.48
CA GLY A 1226 -13.33 27.37 -90.09
C GLY A 1226 -13.78 28.75 -90.53
N ASN A 1227 -12.83 29.56 -91.02
CA ASN A 1227 -13.08 30.85 -91.65
C ASN A 1227 -12.46 30.92 -93.06
N LEU A 1228 -13.13 31.60 -93.99
CA LEU A 1228 -12.70 31.78 -95.39
C LEU A 1228 -12.61 33.27 -95.72
N ALA A 1229 -11.39 33.74 -95.99
CA ALA A 1229 -11.13 35.11 -96.44
C ALA A 1229 -10.76 35.13 -97.93
N VAL A 1230 -11.41 35.98 -98.71
CA VAL A 1230 -11.12 36.17 -100.14
C VAL A 1230 -10.75 37.62 -100.38
N LYS A 1231 -9.59 37.85 -100.98
CA LYS A 1231 -9.10 39.16 -101.44
C LYS A 1231 -8.82 39.07 -102.93
N SER A 1232 -9.46 39.91 -103.72
CA SER A 1232 -9.16 40.01 -105.14
C SER A 1232 -9.16 41.47 -105.56
N GLU A 1233 -8.21 41.82 -106.43
CA GLU A 1233 -8.11 43.14 -107.03
C GLU A 1233 -8.01 42.97 -108.54
N ILE A 1234 -8.79 43.78 -109.29
CA ILE A 1234 -8.77 43.76 -110.75
C ILE A 1234 -7.34 44.08 -111.24
N GLY A 1235 -6.76 43.15 -112.00
CA GLY A 1235 -5.40 43.19 -112.55
C GLY A 1235 -4.30 42.57 -111.67
N LYS A 1236 -4.59 42.16 -110.43
CA LYS A 1236 -3.59 41.60 -109.49
C LYS A 1236 -3.92 40.18 -108.98
N GLY A 1237 -4.94 39.54 -109.53
CA GLY A 1237 -5.36 38.18 -109.19
C GLY A 1237 -6.23 38.05 -107.95
N THR A 1238 -6.45 36.81 -107.52
CA THR A 1238 -7.27 36.45 -106.36
C THR A 1238 -6.45 35.66 -105.33
N MET A 1239 -6.60 36.00 -104.06
CA MET A 1239 -6.07 35.25 -102.91
C MET A 1239 -7.23 34.76 -102.03
N VAL A 1240 -7.28 33.45 -101.79
CA VAL A 1240 -8.22 32.79 -100.89
C VAL A 1240 -7.45 32.13 -99.75
N THR A 1241 -7.78 32.52 -98.52
CA THR A 1241 -7.23 31.94 -97.29
C THR A 1241 -8.32 31.17 -96.56
N LEU A 1242 -8.10 29.86 -96.39
CA LEU A 1242 -8.91 28.95 -95.59
C LEU A 1242 -8.18 28.67 -94.29
N SER A 1243 -8.83 28.87 -93.14
CA SER A 1243 -8.29 28.53 -91.82
C SER A 1243 -9.28 27.66 -91.05
N VAL A 1244 -8.84 26.49 -90.57
CA VAL A 1244 -9.67 25.53 -89.82
C VAL A 1244 -8.93 25.05 -88.57
N ASN A 1245 -9.66 24.79 -87.48
CA ASN A 1245 -9.11 24.23 -86.24
C ASN A 1245 -9.15 22.69 -86.30
N CYS A 1246 -8.00 22.04 -86.08
CA CYS A 1246 -7.83 20.59 -86.28
C CYS A 1246 -8.25 19.73 -85.07
N ARG A 1247 -8.60 20.33 -83.91
CA ARG A 1247 -9.12 19.61 -82.73
C ARG A 1247 -10.30 20.37 -82.11
N PRO A 1248 -11.56 19.93 -82.29
CA PRO A 1248 -12.69 20.59 -81.67
C PRO A 1248 -12.74 20.27 -80.17
N GLU A 1249 -12.25 21.15 -79.30
CA GLU A 1249 -12.74 21.23 -77.93
C GLU A 1249 -14.18 21.77 -77.97
N THR A 1250 -15.07 21.12 -77.23
CA THR A 1250 -16.49 21.46 -77.07
C THR A 1250 -16.75 22.98 -76.99
N VAL A 1251 -17.31 23.58 -78.05
CA VAL A 1251 -18.03 24.86 -77.94
C VAL A 1251 -19.47 24.65 -78.38
N THR A 1252 -20.25 24.18 -77.42
CA THR A 1252 -21.69 24.42 -77.36
C THR A 1252 -21.89 25.89 -76.97
N LYS A 1253 -22.74 26.61 -77.73
CA LYS A 1253 -23.21 28.00 -77.58
C LYS A 1253 -22.37 29.12 -78.21
N ILE A 1254 -22.65 29.44 -79.48
CA ILE A 1254 -23.16 30.76 -79.91
C ILE A 1254 -24.17 30.47 -81.06
N ILE A 1255 -25.33 31.16 -81.08
CA ILE A 1255 -26.49 31.07 -82.01
C ILE A 1255 -27.66 30.18 -81.53
N ARG A 1256 -28.44 30.78 -80.61
CA ARG A 1256 -29.90 30.74 -80.39
C ARG A 1256 -30.09 31.56 -79.10
N GLU A 1257 -30.13 32.89 -79.09
CA GLU A 1257 -30.95 33.84 -79.87
C GLU A 1257 -31.12 33.58 -81.37
#